data_AF-A0AAX4P918-F1
#
_entry.id   AF-A0AAX4P918-F1
#
_cell.length_a   1.000
_cell.length_b   1.000
_cell.length_c   1.000
_cell.angle_alpha   90.00
_cell.angle_beta   90.00
_cell.angle_gamma   90.00
#
_symmetry.space_group_name_H-M   'P 1'
#
loop_
_entity.id
_entity.type
_entity.pdbx_description
1 polymer ?
#
loop_
_entity_poly.entity_id
_entity_poly.type
_entity_poly.pdbx_seq_one_letter_code
_entity_poly.pdbx_strand_id
1 'polypeptide(L)'
;MAPPRENGKGKRRKTASSSAAAAPSASKRAVITEMQSAHSMVIDEAGPVEIVRATRACEAEIFSGFRGYPSMMDKSVHRKLEEAAALVAGADLVVFSGAGTSGRLCWAACQLLERKAKSAGRRVLCTTSLAGGNRAFKKAVEHAEDDAKSASEALERILEAHPGADPSKVVLVGVSCGMSATWVASQILRSLDLGGKAILLGFTPFEGCRGLFAEDHVKRRLASSEESVVILDPVVGPELVTGSTRLKSGTATKICLEIVVLLSLQDLADRENSQPSWHLKNIVAQLQRRAARVPTPKSLLGQYRSALGVYDSSLSLLNDFMIDSHPLSVGAATLREKGRIIYAGYGREGVLGLIDASEQLPTFGCQEDDFQGFLLDGKVDEDVLAVVGEERTLPHFLRTLEGLGRRDTVVLIFNLRRLAMCPQSAHREALRTVKEVQAKASLGFSVVAVLACPTDLRLKASSPLESLSQVLFALDSVVDFFLEDPGQLGCCRDFDLAAEAAIKSALNCFSSGANILNGKVFGNVMIDVRISNKKLLERATKIVMMVAEVDRMAALESVMRVLGVGHLDGRALRALQAKHGEAVDPSIHFSSQDLQLCIDRGSALRRVVPAAVLLATGRCAEVGEARETLEFWQDPSNGGRTLRDIVKG
;
A
#
# COMPACT_ATOMS: atom_id res chain seq x y z
N MET A 1 -3.90 -85.16 -29.71
CA MET A 1 -3.23 -84.20 -30.62
C MET A 1 -2.87 -82.97 -29.80
N ALA A 2 -1.58 -82.68 -29.63
CA ALA A 2 -1.07 -81.41 -29.09
C ALA A 2 -0.28 -80.72 -30.21
N PRO A 3 -0.08 -79.38 -30.19
CA PRO A 3 1.00 -78.82 -29.35
C PRO A 3 0.67 -77.38 -28.84
N PRO A 4 1.61 -76.58 -28.28
CA PRO A 4 2.22 -76.75 -26.96
C PRO A 4 2.10 -75.48 -26.06
N ARG A 5 2.67 -75.63 -24.86
CA ARG A 5 2.76 -74.70 -23.72
C ARG A 5 3.75 -73.53 -23.90
N GLU A 6 3.72 -72.63 -22.89
CA GLU A 6 4.81 -71.78 -22.34
C GLU A 6 5.15 -70.47 -23.08
N ASN A 7 5.48 -69.33 -22.45
CA ASN A 7 5.80 -68.99 -21.06
C ASN A 7 5.61 -67.46 -20.87
N GLY A 8 5.02 -67.00 -19.76
CA GLY A 8 4.82 -65.56 -19.54
C GLY A 8 4.52 -65.20 -18.08
N LYS A 9 5.58 -65.12 -17.28
CA LYS A 9 5.63 -64.76 -15.85
C LYS A 9 4.55 -63.76 -15.41
N GLY A 10 3.77 -64.16 -14.39
CA GLY A 10 2.77 -63.31 -13.76
C GLY A 10 3.35 -62.04 -13.13
N LYS A 11 2.79 -60.88 -13.50
CA LYS A 11 2.92 -59.64 -12.75
C LYS A 11 1.61 -59.37 -12.00
N ARG A 12 1.66 -59.50 -10.67
CA ARG A 12 0.64 -58.98 -9.75
C ARG A 12 0.44 -57.48 -10.00
N ARG A 13 -0.82 -57.08 -10.26
CA ARG A 13 -1.29 -55.70 -10.25
C ARG A 13 -0.93 -55.03 -8.92
N LYS A 14 -0.06 -54.02 -8.95
CA LYS A 14 0.04 -53.02 -7.89
C LYS A 14 -0.93 -51.89 -8.24
N THR A 15 -1.83 -51.64 -7.30
CA THR A 15 -2.72 -50.49 -7.23
C THR A 15 -1.92 -49.19 -7.35
N ALA A 16 -2.32 -48.31 -8.26
CA ALA A 16 -1.73 -47.00 -8.45
C ALA A 16 -2.00 -46.14 -7.20
N SER A 17 -0.96 -45.90 -6.41
CA SER A 17 -0.95 -44.84 -5.42
C SER A 17 -0.94 -43.50 -6.15
N SER A 18 -1.89 -42.64 -5.79
CA SER A 18 -1.97 -41.24 -6.18
C SER A 18 -0.60 -40.56 -5.98
N SER A 19 0.08 -40.24 -7.08
CA SER A 19 1.26 -39.39 -7.03
C SER A 19 0.83 -38.01 -6.56
N ALA A 20 1.30 -37.61 -5.38
CA ALA A 20 1.29 -36.24 -4.93
C ALA A 20 1.79 -35.35 -6.08
N ALA A 21 1.00 -34.34 -6.44
CA ALA A 21 1.42 -33.32 -7.38
C ALA A 21 2.73 -32.72 -6.85
N ALA A 22 3.83 -32.97 -7.57
CA ALA A 22 5.10 -32.34 -7.28
C ALA A 22 4.89 -30.82 -7.34
N ALA A 23 5.28 -30.13 -6.27
CA ALA A 23 5.35 -28.68 -6.26
C ALA A 23 6.14 -28.22 -7.50
N PRO A 24 5.69 -27.15 -8.19
CA PRO A 24 6.36 -26.68 -9.39
C PRO A 24 7.83 -26.43 -9.06
N SER A 25 8.71 -26.99 -9.88
CA SER A 25 10.17 -26.82 -9.78
C SER A 25 10.51 -25.35 -9.58
N ALA A 26 11.38 -25.06 -8.61
CA ALA A 26 11.89 -23.74 -8.22
C ALA A 26 12.07 -22.79 -9.42
N SER A 27 11.01 -22.05 -9.73
CA SER A 27 11.03 -20.96 -10.70
C SER A 27 11.79 -19.80 -10.06
N LYS A 28 12.94 -19.46 -10.64
CA LYS A 28 13.79 -18.26 -10.43
C LYS A 28 13.18 -17.16 -9.54
N ARG A 29 13.92 -16.76 -8.49
CA ARG A 29 13.95 -15.44 -7.80
C ARG A 29 12.90 -14.42 -8.29
N ALA A 30 11.62 -14.67 -8.07
CA ALA A 30 10.56 -13.82 -8.61
C ALA A 30 10.32 -12.66 -7.62
N VAL A 31 10.54 -11.43 -8.08
CA VAL A 31 10.21 -10.22 -7.33
C VAL A 31 8.72 -9.95 -7.53
N ILE A 32 7.88 -10.59 -6.71
CA ILE A 32 6.42 -10.62 -6.92
C ILE A 32 5.82 -9.21 -7.05
N THR A 33 6.28 -8.27 -6.22
CA THR A 33 5.76 -6.89 -6.22
C THR A 33 6.05 -6.09 -7.49
N GLU A 34 7.00 -6.55 -8.32
CA GLU A 34 7.36 -5.90 -9.61
C GLU A 34 6.86 -6.71 -10.82
N MET A 35 6.12 -7.81 -10.59
CA MET A 35 5.46 -8.55 -11.67
C MET A 35 4.20 -7.82 -12.13
N GLN A 36 3.80 -8.08 -13.38
CA GLN A 36 2.51 -7.63 -13.89
C GLN A 36 1.39 -8.59 -13.44
N SER A 37 0.26 -8.03 -13.03
CA SER A 37 -0.93 -8.81 -12.69
C SER A 37 -1.70 -9.20 -13.95
N ALA A 38 -2.09 -10.47 -14.05
CA ALA A 38 -2.93 -10.95 -15.14
C ALA A 38 -4.33 -10.31 -15.11
N HIS A 39 -4.79 -9.86 -13.94
CA HIS A 39 -6.10 -9.23 -13.76
C HIS A 39 -6.18 -7.79 -14.30
N SER A 40 -5.05 -7.17 -14.62
CA SER A 40 -4.99 -5.75 -14.98
C SER A 40 -4.16 -5.45 -16.23
N MET A 41 -3.75 -6.45 -17.01
CA MET A 41 -2.84 -6.27 -18.16
C MET A 41 -3.27 -5.19 -19.16
N VAL A 42 -4.58 -4.95 -19.28
CA VAL A 42 -5.20 -3.96 -20.18
C VAL A 42 -6.02 -2.93 -19.41
N ILE A 43 -5.67 -2.66 -18.14
CA ILE A 43 -6.43 -1.74 -17.30
C ILE A 43 -6.39 -0.29 -17.79
N ASP A 44 -5.43 0.06 -18.62
CA ASP A 44 -5.37 1.36 -19.28
C ASP A 44 -6.43 1.56 -20.39
N GLU A 45 -7.09 0.49 -20.84
CA GLU A 45 -8.24 0.54 -21.77
C GLU A 45 -9.58 0.39 -21.03
N ALA A 46 -9.55 0.20 -19.71
CA ALA A 46 -10.71 -0.17 -18.90
C ALA A 46 -11.57 1.05 -18.52
N GLY A 47 -12.89 0.86 -18.53
CA GLY A 47 -13.83 1.79 -17.93
C GLY A 47 -13.79 1.75 -16.40
N PRO A 48 -14.49 2.68 -15.73
CA PRO A 48 -14.51 2.76 -14.27
C PRO A 48 -14.92 1.46 -13.58
N VAL A 49 -15.91 0.75 -14.14
CA VAL A 49 -16.45 -0.51 -13.62
C VAL A 49 -15.42 -1.64 -13.76
N GLU A 50 -14.75 -1.74 -14.91
CA GLU A 50 -13.68 -2.72 -15.13
C GLU A 50 -12.48 -2.48 -14.22
N ILE A 51 -12.11 -1.22 -13.97
CA ILE A 51 -11.02 -0.88 -13.04
C ILE A 51 -11.35 -1.36 -11.62
N VAL A 52 -12.57 -1.14 -11.16
CA VAL A 52 -13.05 -1.65 -9.86
C VAL A 52 -12.97 -3.18 -9.82
N ARG A 53 -13.47 -3.87 -10.85
CA ARG A 53 -13.43 -5.33 -10.95
C ARG A 53 -11.99 -5.87 -10.91
N ALA A 54 -11.07 -5.24 -11.64
CA ALA A 54 -9.66 -5.60 -11.65
C ALA A 54 -8.98 -5.35 -10.29
N THR A 55 -9.31 -4.23 -9.62
CA THR A 55 -8.84 -3.92 -8.27
C THR A 55 -9.24 -5.01 -7.28
N ARG A 56 -10.52 -5.37 -7.27
CA ARG A 56 -11.06 -6.45 -6.44
C ARG A 56 -10.38 -7.79 -6.73
N ALA A 57 -10.24 -8.15 -8.00
CA ALA A 57 -9.60 -9.41 -8.39
C ALA A 57 -8.16 -9.48 -7.86
N CYS A 58 -7.41 -8.37 -7.96
CA CYS A 58 -6.08 -8.29 -7.37
C CYS A 58 -6.13 -8.43 -5.85
N GLU A 59 -6.98 -7.68 -5.15
CA GLU A 59 -7.06 -7.69 -3.67
C GLU A 59 -7.54 -9.03 -3.09
N ALA A 60 -8.38 -9.77 -3.81
CA ALA A 60 -8.77 -11.12 -3.42
C ALA A 60 -7.58 -12.07 -3.24
N GLU A 61 -6.49 -11.85 -3.99
CA GLU A 61 -5.24 -12.63 -3.90
C GLU A 61 -4.55 -12.50 -2.53
N ILE A 62 -4.85 -11.46 -1.74
CA ILE A 62 -4.40 -11.39 -0.33
C ILE A 62 -4.80 -12.67 0.42
N PHE A 63 -6.00 -13.18 0.16
CA PHE A 63 -6.58 -14.32 0.87
C PHE A 63 -6.58 -15.61 0.05
N SER A 64 -6.76 -15.54 -1.27
CA SER A 64 -6.77 -16.72 -2.13
C SER A 64 -5.38 -17.25 -2.47
N GLY A 65 -4.33 -16.46 -2.23
CA GLY A 65 -2.95 -16.79 -2.53
C GLY A 65 -2.58 -16.62 -4.00
N PHE A 66 -1.30 -16.82 -4.31
CA PHE A 66 -0.73 -16.64 -5.65
C PHE A 66 0.27 -17.75 -5.99
N ARG A 67 0.06 -18.44 -7.12
CA ARG A 67 0.97 -19.47 -7.69
C ARG A 67 1.48 -20.53 -6.70
N GLY A 68 0.69 -20.86 -5.67
CA GLY A 68 1.05 -21.86 -4.65
C GLY A 68 2.08 -21.39 -3.62
N TYR A 69 2.48 -20.11 -3.63
CA TYR A 69 3.24 -19.53 -2.54
C TYR A 69 2.39 -19.42 -1.26
N PRO A 70 3.00 -19.43 -0.06
CA PRO A 70 2.27 -19.25 1.20
C PRO A 70 1.48 -17.94 1.21
N SER A 71 0.17 -18.04 1.35
CA SER A 71 -0.78 -16.93 1.44
C SER A 71 -1.02 -16.50 2.89
N MET A 72 -1.73 -15.39 3.08
CA MET A 72 -2.15 -14.94 4.41
C MET A 72 -2.95 -15.98 5.20
N MET A 73 -3.68 -16.87 4.51
CA MET A 73 -4.57 -17.85 5.11
C MET A 73 -3.86 -19.17 5.49
N ASP A 74 -2.57 -19.31 5.16
CA ASP A 74 -1.82 -20.54 5.42
C ASP A 74 -1.38 -20.64 6.88
N LYS A 75 -1.40 -21.88 7.40
CA LYS A 75 -1.04 -22.16 8.80
C LYS A 75 0.39 -21.74 9.14
N SER A 76 1.32 -21.83 8.19
CA SER A 76 2.71 -21.39 8.38
C SER A 76 2.78 -19.88 8.63
N VAL A 77 1.97 -19.09 7.92
CA VAL A 77 1.88 -17.63 8.09
C VAL A 77 1.18 -17.28 9.40
N HIS A 78 0.11 -17.99 9.75
CA HIS A 78 -0.56 -17.81 11.05
C HIS A 78 0.41 -18.01 12.23
N ARG A 79 1.25 -19.05 12.18
CA ARG A 79 2.25 -19.29 13.22
C ARG A 79 3.29 -18.16 13.28
N LYS A 80 3.77 -17.67 12.13
CA LYS A 80 4.67 -16.49 12.09
C LYS A 80 4.03 -15.22 12.64
N LEU A 81 2.72 -15.01 12.43
CA LEU A 81 1.96 -13.90 13.02
C LEU A 81 1.90 -14.02 14.56
N GLU A 82 1.68 -15.22 15.08
CA GLU A 82 1.68 -15.51 16.52
C GLU A 82 3.09 -15.33 17.13
N GLU A 83 4.14 -15.81 16.46
CA GLU A 83 5.54 -15.61 16.86
C GLU A 83 5.90 -14.11 16.90
N ALA A 84 5.55 -13.35 15.86
CA ALA A 84 5.73 -11.91 15.81
C ALA A 84 4.98 -11.20 16.95
N ALA A 85 3.74 -11.59 17.22
CA ALA A 85 2.95 -11.04 18.32
C ALA A 85 3.58 -11.33 19.69
N ALA A 86 4.11 -12.54 19.90
CA ALA A 86 4.79 -12.92 21.14
C ALA A 86 6.10 -12.12 21.36
N LEU A 87 6.83 -11.79 20.28
CA LEU A 87 7.97 -10.88 20.36
C LEU A 87 7.52 -9.49 20.80
N VAL A 88 6.52 -8.90 20.14
CA VAL A 88 5.98 -7.58 20.48
C VAL A 88 5.47 -7.54 21.93
N ALA A 89 4.80 -8.58 22.41
CA ALA A 89 4.32 -8.69 23.77
C ALA A 89 5.45 -8.81 24.82
N GLY A 90 6.60 -9.35 24.43
CA GLY A 90 7.78 -9.48 25.31
C GLY A 90 8.75 -8.31 25.29
N ALA A 91 8.44 -7.25 24.52
CA ALA A 91 9.35 -6.14 24.30
C ALA A 91 9.28 -5.09 25.43
N ASP A 92 10.44 -4.54 25.79
CA ASP A 92 10.51 -3.32 26.61
C ASP A 92 10.19 -2.08 25.74
N LEU A 93 10.57 -2.13 24.46
CA LEU A 93 10.32 -1.10 23.45
C LEU A 93 10.05 -1.73 22.09
N VAL A 94 8.94 -1.33 21.46
CA VAL A 94 8.59 -1.74 20.09
C VAL A 94 8.87 -0.59 19.12
N VAL A 95 9.71 -0.81 18.12
CA VAL A 95 10.02 0.20 17.09
C VAL A 95 9.41 -0.23 15.76
N PHE A 96 8.38 0.47 15.29
CA PHE A 96 7.78 0.23 13.98
C PHE A 96 8.52 1.03 12.90
N SER A 97 9.09 0.37 11.90
CA SER A 97 9.94 1.00 10.89
C SER A 97 9.49 0.71 9.47
N GLY A 98 9.63 1.71 8.60
CA GLY A 98 9.38 1.56 7.17
C GLY A 98 9.61 2.85 6.42
N ALA A 99 9.44 2.79 5.09
CA ALA A 99 9.50 3.93 4.20
C ALA A 99 8.17 4.12 3.45
N GLY A 100 7.89 5.36 3.04
CA GLY A 100 6.66 5.71 2.31
C GLY A 100 5.39 5.21 3.01
N THR A 101 4.48 4.60 2.25
CA THR A 101 3.26 3.97 2.78
C THR A 101 3.54 2.97 3.91
N SER A 102 4.58 2.14 3.81
CA SER A 102 4.91 1.17 4.86
C SER A 102 5.23 1.86 6.18
N GLY A 103 6.02 2.94 6.15
CA GLY A 103 6.34 3.72 7.35
C GLY A 103 5.12 4.47 7.92
N ARG A 104 4.24 5.00 7.06
CA ARG A 104 2.96 5.62 7.50
C ARG A 104 2.01 4.61 8.15
N LEU A 105 1.97 3.38 7.66
CA LEU A 105 1.18 2.29 8.26
C LEU A 105 1.81 1.77 9.55
N CYS A 106 3.15 1.73 9.64
CA CYS A 106 3.88 1.51 10.89
C CYS A 106 3.49 2.54 11.96
N TRP A 107 3.36 3.81 11.57
CA TRP A 107 2.83 4.84 12.47
C TRP A 107 1.40 4.57 12.92
N ALA A 108 0.50 4.21 11.99
CA ALA A 108 -0.88 3.88 12.35
C ALA A 108 -0.99 2.64 13.28
N ALA A 109 -0.09 1.67 13.14
CA ALA A 109 0.00 0.48 14.00
C ALA A 109 0.57 0.82 15.38
N CYS A 110 1.58 1.70 15.46
CA CYS A 110 2.11 2.23 16.72
C CYS A 110 1.01 2.93 17.53
N GLN A 111 0.26 3.84 16.91
CA GLN A 111 -0.88 4.51 17.56
C GLN A 111 -1.97 3.52 18.02
N LEU A 112 -2.18 2.43 17.26
CA LEU A 112 -3.14 1.41 17.66
C LEU A 112 -2.67 0.66 18.92
N LEU A 113 -1.41 0.23 18.94
CA LEU A 113 -0.82 -0.49 20.06
C LEU A 113 -0.86 0.35 21.33
N GLU A 114 -0.40 1.60 21.26
CA GLU A 114 -0.37 2.52 22.40
C GLU A 114 -1.79 2.77 22.95
N ARG A 115 -2.73 3.16 22.09
CA ARG A 115 -4.10 3.48 22.51
C ARG A 115 -4.81 2.27 23.10
N LYS A 116 -4.63 1.09 22.50
CA LYS A 116 -5.25 -0.13 23.02
C LYS A 116 -4.63 -0.60 24.32
N ALA A 117 -3.29 -0.55 24.44
CA ALA A 117 -2.62 -0.80 25.70
C ALA A 117 -3.13 0.14 26.79
N LYS A 118 -3.16 1.45 26.52
CA LYS A 118 -3.65 2.47 27.45
C LYS A 118 -5.12 2.24 27.85
N SER A 119 -5.98 1.91 26.90
CA SER A 119 -7.39 1.60 27.17
C SER A 119 -7.58 0.35 28.06
N ALA A 120 -6.63 -0.57 28.01
CA ALA A 120 -6.58 -1.75 28.86
C ALA A 120 -5.84 -1.52 30.19
N GLY A 121 -5.50 -0.26 30.51
CA GLY A 121 -4.74 0.07 31.73
C GLY A 121 -3.27 -0.35 31.69
N ARG A 122 -2.73 -0.67 30.50
CA ARG A 122 -1.34 -1.09 30.30
C ARG A 122 -0.51 0.04 29.74
N ARG A 123 0.78 0.04 30.07
CA ARG A 123 1.78 0.91 29.44
C ARG A 123 2.66 0.05 28.54
N VAL A 124 2.57 0.26 27.24
CA VAL A 124 3.49 -0.31 26.26
C VAL A 124 4.31 0.85 25.70
N LEU A 125 5.64 0.71 25.67
CA LEU A 125 6.50 1.68 25.01
C LEU A 125 6.61 1.28 23.55
N CYS A 126 6.14 2.14 22.66
CA CYS A 126 6.31 1.96 21.23
C CYS A 126 6.57 3.29 20.53
N THR A 127 7.32 3.24 19.44
CA THR A 127 7.62 4.41 18.61
C THR A 127 7.83 4.02 17.15
N THR A 128 8.04 5.00 16.29
CA THR A 128 8.13 4.81 14.84
C THR A 128 9.41 5.37 14.26
N SER A 129 10.00 4.64 13.31
CA SER A 129 11.13 5.08 12.51
C SER A 129 10.72 5.15 11.03
N LEU A 130 10.19 6.30 10.64
CA LEU A 130 9.80 6.59 9.25
C LEU A 130 10.99 7.18 8.50
N ALA A 131 11.40 6.54 7.41
CA ALA A 131 12.42 7.08 6.50
C ALA A 131 12.00 8.50 6.03
N GLY A 132 12.84 9.50 6.30
CA GLY A 132 12.57 10.91 6.01
C GLY A 132 11.82 11.68 7.11
N GLY A 133 11.57 11.05 8.26
CA GLY A 133 10.98 11.67 9.46
C GLY A 133 9.54 12.17 9.26
N ASN A 134 9.07 13.08 10.10
CA ASN A 134 7.68 13.57 10.05
C ASN A 134 7.34 14.25 8.72
N ARG A 135 8.32 14.85 8.04
CA ARG A 135 8.12 15.42 6.69
C ARG A 135 7.64 14.34 5.70
N ALA A 136 8.18 13.13 5.83
CA ALA A 136 7.82 12.00 5.00
C ALA A 136 6.36 11.56 5.17
N PHE A 137 5.66 11.97 6.23
CA PHE A 137 4.23 11.69 6.39
C PHE A 137 3.38 12.51 5.41
N LYS A 138 3.72 13.80 5.26
CA LYS A 138 2.99 14.79 4.47
C LYS A 138 3.33 14.73 2.99
N LYS A 139 4.59 14.45 2.68
CA LYS A 139 5.12 14.42 1.32
C LYS A 139 6.12 13.29 1.20
N ALA A 140 6.11 12.57 0.10
CA ALA A 140 7.15 11.59 -0.18
C ALA A 140 8.54 12.23 -0.10
N VAL A 141 9.44 11.63 0.68
CA VAL A 141 10.85 12.04 0.76
C VAL A 141 11.66 10.98 0.02
N GLU A 142 12.06 11.34 -1.20
CA GLU A 142 12.85 10.46 -2.06
C GLU A 142 14.22 10.21 -1.44
N HIS A 143 14.84 9.06 -1.71
CA HIS A 143 16.13 8.58 -1.19
C HIS A 143 16.23 8.24 0.29
N ALA A 144 15.31 8.71 1.13
CA ALA A 144 15.39 8.41 2.55
C ALA A 144 15.36 6.90 2.84
N GLU A 145 14.70 6.12 1.98
CA GLU A 145 14.66 4.65 2.10
C GLU A 145 15.98 3.95 1.76
N ASP A 146 16.90 4.63 1.07
CA ASP A 146 18.16 4.08 0.57
C ASP A 146 19.36 4.42 1.48
N ASP A 147 19.17 5.26 2.50
CA ASP A 147 20.25 5.73 3.40
C ASP A 147 20.45 4.80 4.61
N ALA A 148 21.43 3.89 4.50
CA ALA A 148 21.79 2.95 5.54
C ALA A 148 22.30 3.61 6.84
N LYS A 149 23.04 4.71 6.72
CA LYS A 149 23.67 5.38 7.86
C LYS A 149 22.62 6.10 8.68
N SER A 150 21.82 6.94 8.04
CA SER A 150 20.71 7.65 8.70
C SER A 150 19.72 6.68 9.35
N ALA A 151 19.49 5.51 8.74
CA ALA A 151 18.62 4.48 9.31
C ALA A 151 19.16 3.95 10.64
N SER A 152 20.46 3.63 10.70
CA SER A 152 21.12 3.12 11.91
C SER A 152 21.14 4.19 13.01
N GLU A 153 21.53 5.42 12.67
CA GLU A 153 21.54 6.57 13.59
C GLU A 153 20.13 6.92 14.10
N ALA A 154 19.09 6.69 13.30
CA ALA A 154 17.71 6.90 13.75
C ALA A 154 17.29 5.87 14.82
N LEU A 155 17.71 4.61 14.68
CA LEU A 155 17.45 3.59 15.71
C LEU A 155 18.21 3.92 17.00
N GLU A 156 19.47 4.33 16.91
CA GLU A 156 20.27 4.71 18.08
C GLU A 156 19.67 5.89 18.84
N ARG A 157 19.27 6.96 18.13
CA ARG A 157 18.56 8.10 18.75
C ARG A 157 17.25 7.70 19.42
N ILE A 158 16.53 6.74 18.85
CA ILE A 158 15.32 6.19 19.48
C ILE A 158 15.68 5.51 20.80
N LEU A 159 16.76 4.72 20.85
CA LEU A 159 17.19 4.06 22.08
C LEU A 159 17.70 5.06 23.14
N GLU A 160 18.45 6.08 22.73
CA GLU A 160 18.89 7.16 23.60
C GLU A 160 17.72 7.94 24.21
N ALA A 161 16.64 8.13 23.45
CA ALA A 161 15.40 8.74 23.94
C ALA A 161 14.59 7.84 24.89
N HIS A 162 14.95 6.54 25.01
CA HIS A 162 14.28 5.56 25.85
C HIS A 162 15.31 4.81 26.75
N PRO A 163 16.04 5.52 27.64
CA PRO A 163 17.14 4.94 28.41
C PRO A 163 16.72 3.83 29.39
N GLY A 164 15.42 3.66 29.63
CA GLY A 164 14.87 2.59 30.47
C GLY A 164 14.56 1.28 29.74
N ALA A 165 14.71 1.22 28.41
CA ALA A 165 14.50 0.00 27.64
C ALA A 165 15.80 -0.82 27.56
N ASP A 166 15.75 -2.10 27.91
CA ASP A 166 16.86 -3.03 27.67
C ASP A 166 17.03 -3.25 26.15
N PRO A 167 18.20 -2.92 25.55
CA PRO A 167 18.44 -3.11 24.12
C PRO A 167 18.17 -4.54 23.64
N SER A 168 18.38 -5.56 24.49
CA SER A 168 18.11 -6.96 24.16
C SER A 168 16.62 -7.32 24.10
N LYS A 169 15.77 -6.46 24.65
CA LYS A 169 14.30 -6.55 24.62
C LYS A 169 13.66 -5.52 23.70
N VAL A 170 14.45 -4.84 22.89
CA VAL A 170 13.93 -4.00 21.80
C VAL A 170 13.47 -4.92 20.67
N VAL A 171 12.26 -4.70 20.19
CA VAL A 171 11.72 -5.39 19.01
C VAL A 171 11.49 -4.40 17.89
N LEU A 172 12.26 -4.55 16.80
CA LEU A 172 12.08 -3.78 15.58
C LEU A 172 11.09 -4.47 14.65
N VAL A 173 9.94 -3.85 14.40
CA VAL A 173 8.98 -4.28 13.37
C VAL A 173 9.26 -3.53 12.08
N GLY A 174 10.09 -4.12 11.22
CA GLY A 174 10.51 -3.55 9.94
C GLY A 174 9.62 -3.98 8.78
N VAL A 175 9.08 -3.02 8.01
CA VAL A 175 8.19 -3.30 6.87
C VAL A 175 8.83 -2.89 5.55
N SER A 176 9.02 -3.85 4.65
CA SER A 176 9.45 -3.64 3.26
C SER A 176 8.66 -4.56 2.32
N CYS A 177 7.60 -4.04 1.70
CA CYS A 177 6.70 -4.84 0.83
C CYS A 177 7.46 -5.64 -0.24
N GLY A 178 8.42 -5.00 -0.91
CA GLY A 178 9.24 -5.61 -1.95
C GLY A 178 10.54 -6.25 -1.46
N MET A 179 10.74 -6.37 -0.14
CA MET A 179 11.98 -6.86 0.49
C MET A 179 13.23 -6.19 -0.06
N SER A 180 13.24 -4.85 -0.11
CA SER A 180 14.28 -4.08 -0.82
C SER A 180 14.75 -2.81 -0.11
N ALA A 181 14.06 -2.36 0.94
CA ALA A 181 14.35 -1.07 1.57
C ALA A 181 15.62 -1.17 2.44
N THR A 182 16.67 -0.45 2.04
CA THR A 182 17.94 -0.36 2.78
C THR A 182 17.72 0.15 4.20
N TRP A 183 16.84 1.15 4.38
CA TRP A 183 16.45 1.69 5.69
C TRP A 183 16.06 0.58 6.69
N VAL A 184 15.21 -0.35 6.25
CA VAL A 184 14.71 -1.43 7.10
C VAL A 184 15.80 -2.48 7.34
N ALA A 185 16.53 -2.87 6.29
CA ALA A 185 17.63 -3.82 6.41
C ALA A 185 18.69 -3.35 7.42
N SER A 186 19.12 -2.10 7.31
CA SER A 186 20.14 -1.51 8.19
C SER A 186 19.68 -1.46 9.65
N GLN A 187 18.41 -1.11 9.90
CA GLN A 187 17.90 -1.10 11.27
C GLN A 187 17.76 -2.50 11.86
N ILE A 188 17.40 -3.50 11.06
CA ILE A 188 17.36 -4.90 11.52
C ILE A 188 18.77 -5.34 11.91
N LEU A 189 19.77 -5.12 11.05
CA LEU A 189 21.15 -5.47 11.36
C LEU A 189 21.63 -4.77 12.63
N ARG A 190 21.37 -3.46 12.75
CA ARG A 190 21.76 -2.68 13.91
C ARG A 190 21.07 -3.16 15.19
N SER A 191 19.77 -3.49 15.12
CA SER A 191 19.02 -4.04 16.24
C SER A 191 19.63 -5.38 16.72
N LEU A 192 19.99 -6.26 15.79
CA LEU A 192 20.61 -7.55 16.11
C LEU A 192 22.01 -7.39 16.71
N ASP A 193 22.79 -6.39 16.28
CA ASP A 193 24.11 -6.10 16.84
C ASP A 193 24.04 -5.55 18.27
N LEU A 194 22.91 -4.96 18.64
CA LEU A 194 22.60 -4.52 19.99
C LEU A 194 21.95 -5.62 20.85
N GLY A 195 21.79 -6.84 20.31
CA GLY A 195 21.17 -7.98 20.99
C GLY A 195 19.63 -7.97 20.96
N GLY A 196 19.01 -7.01 20.27
CA GLY A 196 17.57 -6.91 20.10
C GLY A 196 17.01 -7.96 19.12
N LYS A 197 15.71 -7.89 18.87
CA LYS A 197 14.98 -8.79 17.98
C LYS A 197 14.29 -8.03 16.86
N ALA A 198 13.98 -8.72 15.78
CA ALA A 198 13.36 -8.12 14.61
C ALA A 198 12.21 -8.95 14.03
N ILE A 199 11.24 -8.25 13.46
CA ILE A 199 10.21 -8.80 12.60
C ILE A 199 10.37 -8.12 11.25
N LEU A 200 10.61 -8.89 10.19
CA LEU A 200 10.65 -8.39 8.82
C LEU A 200 9.35 -8.77 8.12
N LEU A 201 8.53 -7.78 7.77
CA LEU A 201 7.30 -7.96 7.01
C LEU A 201 7.48 -7.51 5.55
N GLY A 202 7.14 -8.39 4.62
CA GLY A 202 7.05 -8.09 3.18
C GLY A 202 6.17 -9.09 2.45
N PHE A 203 6.04 -8.95 1.12
CA PHE A 203 5.16 -9.79 0.29
C PHE A 203 5.84 -10.36 -0.95
N THR A 204 7.16 -10.25 -0.98
CA THR A 204 8.02 -11.04 -1.86
C THR A 204 8.69 -12.10 -0.98
N PRO A 205 8.74 -13.37 -1.41
CA PRO A 205 9.50 -14.40 -0.69
C PRO A 205 10.90 -13.90 -0.39
N PHE A 206 11.42 -14.16 0.80
CA PHE A 206 12.72 -13.60 1.20
C PHE A 206 13.85 -13.99 0.23
N GLU A 207 13.77 -15.15 -0.43
CA GLU A 207 14.72 -15.58 -1.47
C GLU A 207 14.73 -14.66 -2.72
N GLY A 208 13.63 -13.93 -2.94
CA GLY A 208 13.45 -12.93 -4.00
C GLY A 208 13.76 -11.50 -3.57
N CYS A 209 14.38 -11.28 -2.40
CA CYS A 209 14.74 -9.97 -1.91
C CYS A 209 15.74 -9.22 -2.83
N ARG A 210 15.81 -7.90 -2.64
CA ARG A 210 16.66 -6.97 -3.42
C ARG A 210 17.41 -6.01 -2.48
N GLY A 211 18.27 -5.18 -3.05
CA GLY A 211 19.02 -4.17 -2.31
C GLY A 211 19.91 -4.81 -1.25
N LEU A 212 20.04 -4.16 -0.09
CA LEU A 212 20.89 -4.64 1.00
C LEU A 212 20.47 -6.06 1.50
N PHE A 213 19.19 -6.41 1.45
CA PHE A 213 18.72 -7.76 1.80
C PHE A 213 19.28 -8.85 0.88
N ALA A 214 19.62 -8.51 -0.37
CA ALA A 214 20.13 -9.48 -1.33
C ALA A 214 21.59 -9.86 -1.08
N GLU A 215 22.33 -9.07 -0.31
CA GLU A 215 23.75 -9.27 -0.04
C GLU A 215 24.01 -10.50 0.84
N ASP A 216 25.05 -11.27 0.50
CA ASP A 216 25.35 -12.55 1.15
C ASP A 216 25.65 -12.42 2.64
N HIS A 217 26.26 -11.30 3.06
CA HIS A 217 26.55 -11.06 4.47
C HIS A 217 25.26 -10.82 5.27
N VAL A 218 24.29 -10.10 4.71
CA VAL A 218 22.98 -9.84 5.32
C VAL A 218 22.16 -11.12 5.41
N LYS A 219 22.09 -11.89 4.32
CA LYS A 219 21.40 -13.18 4.31
C LYS A 219 21.95 -14.15 5.34
N ARG A 220 23.29 -14.26 5.44
CA ARG A 220 23.93 -15.10 6.46
C ARG A 220 23.63 -14.61 7.87
N ARG A 221 23.66 -13.29 8.11
CA ARG A 221 23.35 -12.71 9.42
C ARG A 221 21.91 -13.01 9.84
N LEU A 222 20.94 -12.87 8.95
CA LEU A 222 19.53 -13.18 9.25
C LEU A 222 19.32 -14.69 9.47
N ALA A 223 19.93 -15.53 8.62
CA ALA A 223 19.87 -16.99 8.76
C ALA A 223 20.56 -17.51 10.04
N SER A 224 21.59 -16.83 10.55
CA SER A 224 22.23 -17.20 11.82
C SER A 224 21.46 -16.66 13.05
N SER A 225 20.34 -15.98 12.85
CA SER A 225 19.58 -15.27 13.90
C SER A 225 18.12 -15.72 13.94
N GLU A 226 17.83 -16.98 13.58
CA GLU A 226 16.47 -17.52 13.46
C GLU A 226 15.64 -17.42 14.76
N GLU A 227 16.29 -17.44 15.94
CA GLU A 227 15.60 -17.26 17.22
C GLU A 227 15.25 -15.78 17.54
N SER A 228 15.91 -14.83 16.86
CA SER A 228 15.76 -13.38 17.08
C SER A 228 15.06 -12.66 15.92
N VAL A 229 14.85 -13.33 14.79
CA VAL A 229 14.25 -12.74 13.59
C VAL A 229 13.06 -13.55 13.10
N VAL A 230 11.88 -12.92 13.05
CA VAL A 230 10.71 -13.48 12.36
C VAL A 230 10.59 -12.84 10.99
N ILE A 231 10.78 -13.62 9.93
CA ILE A 231 10.52 -13.19 8.55
C ILE A 231 9.08 -13.55 8.19
N LEU A 232 8.21 -12.55 8.13
CA LEU A 232 6.80 -12.65 7.74
C LEU A 232 6.64 -12.22 6.27
N ASP A 233 6.68 -13.20 5.37
CA ASP A 233 6.71 -13.00 3.92
C ASP A 233 5.54 -13.66 3.14
N PRO A 234 4.28 -13.51 3.59
CA PRO A 234 3.14 -14.05 2.85
C PRO A 234 3.07 -13.44 1.44
N VAL A 235 2.80 -14.24 0.42
CA VAL A 235 2.71 -13.76 -0.96
C VAL A 235 1.26 -13.41 -1.28
N VAL A 236 1.04 -12.13 -1.63
CA VAL A 236 -0.29 -11.60 -1.98
C VAL A 236 -0.50 -11.42 -3.48
N GLY A 237 0.49 -11.80 -4.30
CA GLY A 237 0.48 -11.65 -5.76
C GLY A 237 0.83 -10.25 -6.26
N PRO A 238 0.91 -10.06 -7.60
CA PRO A 238 1.30 -8.80 -8.23
C PRO A 238 0.26 -7.69 -8.04
N GLU A 239 0.69 -6.44 -8.11
CA GLU A 239 -0.16 -5.27 -7.88
C GLU A 239 -1.10 -4.96 -9.06
N LEU A 240 -2.19 -4.23 -8.79
CA LEU A 240 -3.10 -3.70 -9.82
C LEU A 240 -2.34 -2.88 -10.86
N VAL A 241 -1.49 -1.97 -10.36
CA VAL A 241 -0.49 -1.24 -11.13
C VAL A 241 0.89 -1.71 -10.64
N THR A 242 1.66 -2.29 -11.55
CA THR A 242 2.94 -2.95 -11.31
C THR A 242 3.88 -2.06 -10.49
N GLY A 243 4.41 -2.60 -9.38
CA GLY A 243 5.33 -1.89 -8.49
C GLY A 243 4.68 -0.90 -7.53
N SER A 244 3.35 -0.70 -7.57
CA SER A 244 2.63 0.21 -6.66
C SER A 244 2.29 -0.46 -5.33
N THR A 245 3.30 -0.66 -4.48
CA THR A 245 3.16 -1.37 -3.20
C THR A 245 2.29 -0.67 -2.17
N ARG A 246 1.79 0.55 -2.44
CA ARG A 246 0.78 1.24 -1.62
C ARG A 246 -0.61 0.58 -1.70
N LEU A 247 -0.84 -0.17 -2.78
CA LEU A 247 -2.12 -0.81 -3.11
C LEU A 247 -2.33 -2.07 -2.26
N LYS A 248 -2.26 -3.25 -2.88
CA LYS A 248 -2.57 -4.53 -2.24
C LYS A 248 -1.59 -4.85 -1.12
N SER A 249 -0.28 -4.70 -1.38
CA SER A 249 0.75 -4.92 -0.35
C SER A 249 0.58 -3.98 0.84
N GLY A 250 0.19 -2.72 0.61
CA GLY A 250 -0.11 -1.76 1.67
C GLY A 250 -1.34 -2.16 2.48
N THR A 251 -2.39 -2.68 1.84
CA THR A 251 -3.58 -3.20 2.54
C THR A 251 -3.21 -4.44 3.36
N ALA A 252 -2.45 -5.38 2.80
CA ALA A 252 -1.95 -6.55 3.51
C ALA A 252 -1.02 -6.18 4.69
N THR A 253 -0.20 -5.13 4.54
CA THR A 253 0.64 -4.58 5.62
C THR A 253 -0.21 -4.15 6.81
N LYS A 254 -1.25 -3.36 6.54
CA LYS A 254 -2.18 -2.89 7.59
C LYS A 254 -2.79 -4.09 8.32
N ILE A 255 -3.29 -5.07 7.58
CA ILE A 255 -3.87 -6.30 8.14
C ILE A 255 -2.87 -7.06 9.03
N CYS A 256 -1.65 -7.32 8.54
CA CYS A 256 -0.62 -8.01 9.30
C CYS A 256 -0.26 -7.28 10.60
N LEU A 257 0.03 -5.97 10.51
CA LEU A 257 0.43 -5.18 11.67
C LEU A 257 -0.67 -5.12 12.73
N GLU A 258 -1.93 -4.94 12.30
CA GLU A 258 -3.07 -4.93 13.21
C GLU A 258 -3.29 -6.28 13.88
N ILE A 259 -3.16 -7.39 13.14
CA ILE A 259 -3.22 -8.73 13.72
C ILE A 259 -2.10 -8.92 14.75
N VAL A 260 -0.86 -8.56 14.42
CA VAL A 260 0.27 -8.66 15.35
C VAL A 260 0.00 -7.85 16.62
N VAL A 261 -0.48 -6.61 16.50
CA VAL A 261 -0.83 -5.75 17.64
C VAL A 261 -1.97 -6.34 18.49
N LEU A 262 -3.04 -6.84 17.85
CA LEU A 262 -4.17 -7.42 18.58
C LEU A 262 -3.76 -8.69 19.34
N LEU A 263 -2.99 -9.57 18.70
CA LEU A 263 -2.50 -10.80 19.31
C LEU A 263 -1.47 -10.50 20.41
N SER A 264 -0.63 -9.48 20.26
CA SER A 264 0.35 -9.12 21.30
C SER A 264 -0.33 -8.59 22.56
N LEU A 265 -1.38 -7.79 22.40
CA LEU A 265 -2.18 -7.30 23.53
C LEU A 265 -2.95 -8.42 24.24
N GLN A 266 -3.37 -9.43 23.48
CA GLN A 266 -3.97 -10.62 24.06
C GLN A 266 -2.95 -11.43 24.85
N ASP A 267 -1.77 -11.68 24.27
CA ASP A 267 -0.69 -12.40 24.95
C ASP A 267 -0.26 -11.71 26.25
N LEU A 268 -0.15 -10.37 26.25
CA LEU A 268 0.05 -9.58 27.46
C LEU A 268 -1.03 -9.83 28.52
N ALA A 269 -2.31 -9.86 28.11
CA ALA A 269 -3.42 -10.14 29.02
C ALA A 269 -3.39 -11.58 29.57
N ASP A 270 -3.00 -12.55 28.75
CA ASP A 270 -2.96 -13.97 29.12
C ASP A 270 -1.80 -14.25 30.10
N ARG A 271 -0.64 -13.58 29.94
CA ARG A 271 0.49 -13.65 30.88
C ARG A 271 0.14 -13.12 32.27
N GLU A 272 -0.58 -12.01 32.35
CA GLU A 272 -1.09 -11.45 33.61
C GLU A 272 -2.11 -12.39 34.27
N ASN A 273 -3.04 -12.93 33.49
CA ASN A 273 -4.07 -13.88 33.95
C ASN A 273 -3.54 -15.28 34.28
N SER A 274 -2.25 -15.57 34.02
CA SER A 274 -1.61 -16.83 34.42
C SER A 274 -1.18 -16.81 35.90
N GLN A 275 -1.36 -15.69 36.61
CA GLN A 275 -1.23 -15.56 38.07
C GLN A 275 -2.57 -15.35 38.86
N PRO A 276 -3.62 -16.22 38.80
CA PRO A 276 -4.76 -16.13 39.72
C PRO A 276 -4.73 -17.24 40.79
N SER A 277 -5.26 -16.89 41.97
CA SER A 277 -5.62 -17.86 43.01
C SER A 277 -6.66 -18.86 42.49
N TRP A 278 -6.59 -20.10 42.99
CA TRP A 278 -7.30 -21.27 42.45
C TRP A 278 -8.83 -21.11 42.32
N HIS A 279 -9.47 -20.24 43.11
CA HIS A 279 -10.92 -20.01 43.08
C HIS A 279 -11.40 -19.18 41.88
N LEU A 280 -10.59 -18.26 41.36
CA LEU A 280 -10.96 -17.40 40.23
C LEU A 280 -10.83 -18.12 38.88
N LYS A 281 -9.96 -19.13 38.80
CA LYS A 281 -9.71 -19.90 37.56
C LYS A 281 -10.97 -20.57 37.01
N ASN A 282 -11.85 -21.11 37.87
CA ASN A 282 -13.03 -21.85 37.40
C ASN A 282 -14.19 -20.93 36.99
N ILE A 283 -14.37 -19.79 37.66
CA ILE A 283 -15.43 -18.82 37.33
C ILE A 283 -15.04 -18.00 36.08
N VAL A 284 -13.77 -17.57 35.99
CA VAL A 284 -13.23 -16.89 34.82
C VAL A 284 -13.19 -17.81 33.61
N ALA A 285 -12.77 -19.08 33.75
CA ALA A 285 -12.80 -20.03 32.64
C ALA A 285 -14.22 -20.42 32.19
N GLN A 286 -15.24 -20.35 33.06
CA GLN A 286 -16.64 -20.58 32.67
C GLN A 286 -17.27 -19.35 32.01
N LEU A 287 -16.91 -18.13 32.42
CA LEU A 287 -17.36 -16.88 31.81
C LEU A 287 -16.65 -16.60 30.47
N GLN A 288 -15.35 -16.88 30.36
CA GLN A 288 -14.56 -16.82 29.11
C GLN A 288 -15.06 -17.82 28.06
N ARG A 289 -15.56 -18.99 28.47
CA ARG A 289 -16.20 -19.95 27.56
C ARG A 289 -17.56 -19.49 27.01
N ARG A 290 -18.23 -18.54 27.68
CA ARG A 290 -19.56 -18.03 27.30
C ARG A 290 -19.55 -16.64 26.64
N ALA A 291 -18.44 -15.90 26.66
CA ALA A 291 -18.36 -14.56 26.06
C ALA A 291 -17.07 -14.38 25.23
N ALA A 292 -17.24 -14.28 23.90
CA ALA A 292 -16.23 -14.02 22.85
C ALA A 292 -15.16 -15.11 22.64
N ARG A 293 -15.13 -15.71 21.45
CA ARG A 293 -14.02 -16.57 21.00
C ARG A 293 -12.71 -15.77 21.03
N VAL A 294 -11.67 -16.33 21.65
CA VAL A 294 -10.30 -15.82 21.57
C VAL A 294 -9.94 -15.54 20.11
N PRO A 295 -9.47 -14.32 19.77
CA PRO A 295 -9.11 -13.99 18.39
C PRO A 295 -7.90 -14.81 17.96
N THR A 296 -8.05 -15.56 16.86
CA THR A 296 -6.96 -16.26 16.17
C THR A 296 -6.60 -15.52 14.89
N PRO A 297 -5.38 -15.69 14.33
CA PRO A 297 -5.06 -15.16 13.00
C PRO A 297 -6.13 -15.47 11.96
N LYS A 298 -6.62 -16.73 11.92
CA LYS A 298 -7.67 -17.18 11.00
C LYS A 298 -8.99 -16.41 11.18
N SER A 299 -9.44 -16.21 12.43
CA SER A 299 -10.70 -15.49 12.67
C SER A 299 -10.59 -14.00 12.39
N LEU A 300 -9.43 -13.39 12.62
CA LEU A 300 -9.18 -11.98 12.29
C LEU A 300 -9.12 -11.81 10.77
N LEU A 301 -8.32 -12.63 10.06
CA LEU A 301 -8.25 -12.61 8.61
C LEU A 301 -9.60 -12.86 7.93
N GLY A 302 -10.44 -13.74 8.50
CA GLY A 302 -11.80 -13.95 8.02
C GLY A 302 -12.67 -12.69 8.07
N GLN A 303 -12.46 -11.82 9.06
CA GLN A 303 -13.16 -10.52 9.17
C GLN A 303 -12.68 -9.55 8.10
N TYR A 304 -11.36 -9.39 7.94
CA TYR A 304 -10.79 -8.55 6.88
C TYR A 304 -11.22 -9.02 5.49
N ARG A 305 -11.21 -10.34 5.25
CA ARG A 305 -11.71 -10.94 4.01
C ARG A 305 -13.17 -10.60 3.75
N SER A 306 -14.00 -10.64 4.79
CA SER A 306 -15.42 -10.31 4.67
C SER A 306 -15.60 -8.82 4.35
N ALA A 307 -14.94 -7.93 5.09
CA ALA A 307 -15.02 -6.48 4.87
C ALA A 307 -14.51 -6.07 3.48
N LEU A 308 -13.39 -6.64 3.01
CA LEU A 308 -12.89 -6.40 1.65
C LEU A 308 -13.79 -7.04 0.58
N GLY A 309 -14.55 -8.08 0.91
CA GLY A 309 -15.53 -8.70 0.01
C GLY A 309 -16.76 -7.82 -0.24
N VAL A 310 -17.14 -6.95 0.70
CA VAL A 310 -18.35 -6.11 0.62
C VAL A 310 -18.26 -5.03 -0.48
N TYR A 311 -17.05 -4.69 -0.91
CA TYR A 311 -16.80 -3.86 -2.10
C TYR A 311 -17.54 -4.32 -3.36
N ASP A 312 -17.78 -5.63 -3.48
CA ASP A 312 -18.47 -6.26 -4.61
C ASP A 312 -19.91 -5.76 -4.80
N SER A 313 -20.67 -5.68 -3.70
CA SER A 313 -22.11 -5.42 -3.75
C SER A 313 -22.45 -3.96 -4.02
N SER A 314 -21.64 -3.03 -3.52
CA SER A 314 -21.92 -1.59 -3.61
C SER A 314 -21.58 -0.98 -4.96
N LEU A 315 -20.54 -1.49 -5.63
CA LEU A 315 -20.12 -1.00 -6.95
C LEU A 315 -20.87 -1.71 -8.10
N SER A 316 -21.40 -2.90 -7.85
CA SER A 316 -22.31 -3.58 -8.79
C SER A 316 -23.69 -2.89 -8.89
N LEU A 317 -24.03 -1.99 -7.96
CA LEU A 317 -25.26 -1.18 -7.99
C LEU A 317 -25.08 0.15 -8.73
N LEU A 318 -23.85 0.61 -8.92
CA LEU A 318 -23.52 1.70 -9.84
C LEU A 318 -23.53 1.14 -11.26
N ASN A 319 -24.74 0.87 -11.75
CA ASN A 319 -25.00 0.29 -13.07
C ASN A 319 -24.27 1.05 -14.18
N ASP A 320 -23.94 0.33 -15.27
CA ASP A 320 -23.34 0.84 -16.52
C ASP A 320 -24.07 2.03 -17.18
N PHE A 321 -25.24 2.43 -16.66
CA PHE A 321 -26.06 3.53 -17.17
C PHE A 321 -25.64 4.93 -16.66
N MET A 322 -24.77 5.04 -15.64
CA MET A 322 -24.34 6.34 -15.05
C MET A 322 -22.81 6.43 -14.93
N ILE A 323 -22.09 6.06 -16.00
CA ILE A 323 -20.61 6.05 -16.02
C ILE A 323 -20.02 7.42 -15.65
N ASP A 324 -20.60 8.52 -16.12
CA ASP A 324 -20.10 9.87 -15.82
C ASP A 324 -20.23 10.25 -14.35
N SER A 325 -21.19 9.66 -13.63
CA SER A 325 -21.38 9.85 -12.19
C SER A 325 -20.65 8.79 -11.35
N HIS A 326 -19.90 7.87 -11.94
CA HIS A 326 -19.12 6.91 -11.17
C HIS A 326 -17.99 7.65 -10.42
N PRO A 327 -17.64 7.30 -9.16
CA PRO A 327 -16.66 8.08 -8.39
C PRO A 327 -15.29 8.20 -9.08
N LEU A 328 -14.83 7.13 -9.73
CA LEU A 328 -13.58 7.17 -10.51
C LEU A 328 -13.67 8.16 -11.69
N SER A 329 -14.83 8.28 -12.33
CA SER A 329 -15.06 9.26 -13.40
C SER A 329 -15.07 10.68 -12.87
N VAL A 330 -15.70 10.92 -11.71
CA VAL A 330 -15.67 12.23 -11.03
C VAL A 330 -14.24 12.63 -10.68
N GLY A 331 -13.47 11.72 -10.06
CA GLY A 331 -12.05 11.96 -9.79
C GLY A 331 -11.24 12.19 -11.06
N ALA A 332 -11.49 11.42 -12.11
CA ALA A 332 -10.81 11.58 -13.39
C ALA A 332 -11.11 12.92 -14.04
N ALA A 333 -12.38 13.37 -14.02
CA ALA A 333 -12.81 14.66 -14.53
C ALA A 333 -12.15 15.81 -13.77
N THR A 334 -12.10 15.75 -12.43
CA THR A 334 -11.38 16.74 -11.61
C THR A 334 -9.93 16.89 -12.03
N LEU A 335 -9.20 15.79 -12.18
CA LEU A 335 -7.79 15.85 -12.59
C LEU A 335 -7.63 16.39 -14.02
N ARG A 336 -8.52 15.99 -14.93
CA ARG A 336 -8.54 16.43 -16.33
C ARG A 336 -8.76 17.93 -16.45
N GLU A 337 -9.63 18.49 -15.62
CA GLU A 337 -9.91 19.93 -15.56
C GLU A 337 -8.88 20.73 -14.76
N LYS A 338 -7.83 20.07 -14.25
CA LYS A 338 -6.80 20.63 -13.37
C LYS A 338 -7.39 21.19 -12.06
N GLY A 339 -8.46 20.56 -11.56
CA GLY A 339 -8.99 20.78 -10.22
C GLY A 339 -8.25 19.95 -9.18
N ARG A 340 -8.64 20.13 -7.92
CA ARG A 340 -8.04 19.47 -6.74
C ARG A 340 -8.99 18.44 -6.16
N ILE A 341 -8.43 17.34 -5.67
CA ILE A 341 -9.12 16.31 -4.90
C ILE A 341 -8.76 16.49 -3.42
N ILE A 342 -9.76 16.78 -2.59
CA ILE A 342 -9.60 17.07 -1.17
C ILE A 342 -10.17 15.93 -0.33
N TYR A 343 -9.31 15.10 0.25
CA TYR A 343 -9.72 14.11 1.25
C TYR A 343 -10.01 14.81 2.59
N ALA A 344 -11.21 14.63 3.11
CA ALA A 344 -11.69 15.22 4.34
C ALA A 344 -12.30 14.11 5.20
N GLY A 345 -11.55 13.64 6.20
CA GLY A 345 -11.98 12.50 7.01
C GLY A 345 -11.79 12.69 8.51
N TYR A 346 -12.54 11.91 9.29
CA TYR A 346 -12.48 11.95 10.75
C TYR A 346 -11.58 10.85 11.31
N GLY A 347 -10.75 11.19 12.29
CA GLY A 347 -9.95 10.24 13.05
C GLY A 347 -8.98 9.41 12.20
N ARG A 348 -8.95 8.10 12.42
CA ARG A 348 -8.02 7.18 11.74
C ARG A 348 -8.35 7.04 10.25
N GLU A 349 -9.61 7.17 9.89
CA GLU A 349 -10.08 7.13 8.51
C GLU A 349 -9.59 8.36 7.73
N GLY A 350 -9.57 9.54 8.36
CA GLY A 350 -8.95 10.74 7.79
C GLY A 350 -7.44 10.58 7.54
N VAL A 351 -6.74 9.88 8.43
CA VAL A 351 -5.32 9.54 8.20
C VAL A 351 -5.14 8.70 6.94
N LEU A 352 -6.05 7.77 6.62
CA LEU A 352 -5.95 6.99 5.39
C LEU A 352 -6.03 7.88 4.13
N GLY A 353 -6.83 8.95 4.17
CA GLY A 353 -6.86 9.98 3.12
C GLY A 353 -5.53 10.72 2.97
N LEU A 354 -4.89 11.09 4.09
CA LEU A 354 -3.54 11.68 4.07
C LEU A 354 -2.50 10.72 3.47
N ILE A 355 -2.56 9.44 3.85
CA ILE A 355 -1.66 8.40 3.32
C ILE A 355 -1.85 8.25 1.82
N ASP A 356 -3.09 8.14 1.33
CA ASP A 356 -3.35 8.01 -0.10
C ASP A 356 -2.89 9.26 -0.88
N ALA A 357 -3.22 10.48 -0.42
CA ALA A 357 -2.79 11.72 -1.08
C ALA A 357 -1.26 11.81 -1.25
N SER A 358 -0.51 11.44 -0.20
CA SER A 358 0.95 11.55 -0.18
C SER A 358 1.69 10.68 -1.22
N GLU A 359 0.99 9.72 -1.82
CA GLU A 359 1.55 8.76 -2.79
C GLU A 359 1.17 9.07 -4.24
N GLN A 360 0.29 10.03 -4.50
CA GLN A 360 -0.15 10.33 -5.87
C GLN A 360 0.97 11.00 -6.69
N LEU A 361 1.74 11.89 -6.07
CA LEU A 361 2.92 12.52 -6.67
C LEU A 361 3.99 11.49 -7.12
N PRO A 362 4.53 10.61 -6.24
CA PRO A 362 5.55 9.66 -6.66
C PRO A 362 5.03 8.53 -7.56
N THR A 363 3.74 8.20 -7.50
CA THR A 363 3.14 7.09 -8.28
C THR A 363 2.74 7.52 -9.70
N PHE A 364 2.05 8.66 -9.82
CA PHE A 364 1.40 9.10 -11.07
C PHE A 364 1.90 10.46 -11.56
N GLY A 365 2.92 11.02 -10.93
CA GLY A 365 3.48 12.31 -11.34
C GLY A 365 2.52 13.48 -11.15
N CYS A 366 1.55 13.39 -10.23
CA CYS A 366 0.63 14.48 -9.88
C CYS A 366 1.35 15.78 -9.46
N GLN A 367 0.66 16.90 -9.33
CA GLN A 367 1.15 18.09 -8.62
C GLN A 367 0.96 17.92 -7.11
N GLU A 368 1.66 18.76 -6.33
CA GLU A 368 1.56 18.74 -4.86
C GLU A 368 0.15 19.09 -4.36
N ASP A 369 -0.60 19.86 -5.14
CA ASP A 369 -1.94 20.31 -4.77
C ASP A 369 -3.08 19.49 -5.42
N ASP A 370 -2.76 18.55 -6.32
CA ASP A 370 -3.78 17.72 -6.97
C ASP A 370 -4.56 16.88 -5.95
N PHE A 371 -3.87 16.41 -4.90
CA PHE A 371 -4.45 15.64 -3.80
C PHE A 371 -4.02 16.20 -2.45
N GLN A 372 -4.99 16.55 -1.60
CA GLN A 372 -4.72 17.06 -0.27
C GLN A 372 -5.59 16.32 0.75
N GLY A 373 -5.01 15.94 1.89
CA GLY A 373 -5.75 15.31 2.98
C GLY A 373 -5.91 16.24 4.19
N PHE A 374 -7.05 16.13 4.87
CA PHE A 374 -7.37 16.87 6.08
C PHE A 374 -8.07 15.99 7.11
N LEU A 375 -7.69 16.18 8.37
CA LEU A 375 -8.38 15.64 9.53
C LEU A 375 -9.49 16.60 9.97
N LEU A 376 -10.70 16.08 10.08
CA LEU A 376 -11.88 16.84 10.49
C LEU A 376 -12.09 16.85 12.01
N ASP A 377 -11.16 16.29 12.77
CA ASP A 377 -11.15 16.35 14.22
C ASP A 377 -10.93 17.81 14.67
N GLY A 378 -11.87 18.41 15.41
CA GLY A 378 -11.67 19.76 15.96
C GLY A 378 -10.63 19.82 17.07
N LYS A 379 -10.34 18.68 17.70
CA LYS A 379 -9.18 18.53 18.57
C LYS A 379 -8.39 17.28 18.16
N VAL A 380 -7.23 17.52 17.57
CA VAL A 380 -6.25 16.49 17.21
C VAL A 380 -5.30 16.28 18.39
N ASP A 381 -4.97 15.03 18.71
CA ASP A 381 -3.95 14.70 19.72
C ASP A 381 -2.60 15.32 19.33
N GLU A 382 -1.83 15.84 20.30
CA GLU A 382 -0.55 16.52 20.03
C GLU A 382 0.45 15.62 19.28
N ASP A 383 0.51 14.33 19.60
CA ASP A 383 1.38 13.37 18.90
C ASP A 383 0.97 13.17 17.44
N VAL A 384 -0.34 13.23 17.17
CA VAL A 384 -0.85 13.18 15.80
C VAL A 384 -0.54 14.49 15.08
N LEU A 385 -0.74 15.63 15.75
CA LEU A 385 -0.47 16.96 15.23
C LEU A 385 1.00 17.15 14.86
N ALA A 386 1.92 16.63 15.68
CA ALA A 386 3.36 16.67 15.44
C ALA A 386 3.78 15.96 14.14
N VAL A 387 2.97 15.02 13.67
CA VAL A 387 3.21 14.24 12.46
C VAL A 387 2.44 14.78 11.26
N VAL A 388 1.13 15.03 11.40
CA VAL A 388 0.28 15.47 10.29
C VAL A 388 0.40 16.97 10.00
N GLY A 389 0.78 17.77 10.99
CA GLY A 389 0.88 19.23 10.90
C GLY A 389 -0.46 19.96 11.09
N GLU A 390 -0.41 21.15 11.68
CA GLU A 390 -1.57 22.02 11.88
C GLU A 390 -2.27 22.37 10.57
N GLU A 391 -1.51 22.46 9.47
CA GLU A 391 -2.01 22.77 8.13
C GLU A 391 -2.93 21.69 7.55
N ARG A 392 -3.00 20.51 8.18
CA ARG A 392 -3.84 19.37 7.77
C ARG A 392 -5.04 19.14 8.69
N THR A 393 -5.43 20.14 9.47
CA THR A 393 -6.53 20.06 10.45
C THR A 393 -7.76 20.83 9.99
N LEU A 394 -8.88 20.64 10.73
CA LEU A 394 -10.18 21.22 10.41
C LEU A 394 -10.15 22.74 10.11
N PRO A 395 -9.48 23.61 10.89
CA PRO A 395 -9.43 25.04 10.57
C PRO A 395 -8.83 25.35 9.19
N HIS A 396 -7.84 24.58 8.74
CA HIS A 396 -7.24 24.73 7.42
C HIS A 396 -8.12 24.15 6.32
N PHE A 397 -8.81 23.04 6.60
CA PHE A 397 -9.82 22.50 5.70
C PHE A 397 -10.93 23.53 5.43
N LEU A 398 -11.47 24.18 6.46
CA LEU A 398 -12.53 25.18 6.30
C LEU A 398 -12.09 26.38 5.43
N ARG A 399 -10.84 26.86 5.60
CA ARG A 399 -10.26 27.87 4.69
C ARG A 399 -10.09 27.35 3.27
N THR A 400 -9.67 26.10 3.11
CA THR A 400 -9.52 25.46 1.78
C THR A 400 -10.87 25.35 1.10
N LEU A 401 -11.92 25.00 1.86
CA LEU A 401 -13.30 24.86 1.40
C LEU A 401 -13.86 26.18 0.83
N GLU A 402 -13.47 27.33 1.38
CA GLU A 402 -13.88 28.65 0.87
C GLU A 402 -13.36 28.94 -0.55
N GLY A 403 -12.20 28.38 -0.90
CA GLY A 403 -11.55 28.56 -2.19
C GLY A 403 -11.81 27.44 -3.19
N LEU A 404 -12.72 26.49 -2.92
CA LEU A 404 -13.07 25.44 -3.88
C LEU A 404 -14.00 25.96 -4.98
N GLY A 405 -13.75 25.52 -6.21
CA GLY A 405 -14.52 25.87 -7.40
C GLY A 405 -15.04 24.64 -8.14
N ARG A 406 -15.70 24.85 -9.29
CA ARG A 406 -16.45 23.79 -9.99
C ARG A 406 -15.66 22.58 -10.46
N ARG A 407 -14.34 22.73 -10.53
CA ARG A 407 -13.42 21.69 -10.99
C ARG A 407 -12.93 20.80 -9.86
N ASP A 408 -13.10 21.25 -8.61
CA ASP A 408 -12.60 20.55 -7.43
C ASP A 408 -13.57 19.42 -7.01
N THR A 409 -13.04 18.44 -6.28
CA THR A 409 -13.82 17.37 -5.64
C THR A 409 -13.45 17.27 -4.17
N VAL A 410 -14.45 17.19 -3.29
CA VAL A 410 -14.26 16.83 -1.88
C VAL A 410 -14.61 15.36 -1.67
N VAL A 411 -13.68 14.60 -1.13
CA VAL A 411 -13.87 13.19 -0.77
C VAL A 411 -14.06 13.08 0.75
N LEU A 412 -15.28 12.87 1.19
CA LEU A 412 -15.64 12.69 2.60
C LEU A 412 -15.37 11.26 3.05
N ILE A 413 -14.63 11.09 4.16
CA ILE A 413 -14.20 9.75 4.63
C ILE A 413 -14.67 9.52 6.06
N PHE A 414 -15.62 8.60 6.25
CA PHE A 414 -16.20 8.35 7.56
C PHE A 414 -16.41 6.86 7.85
N ASN A 415 -16.08 6.46 9.08
CA ASN A 415 -16.62 5.26 9.69
C ASN A 415 -17.74 5.68 10.65
N LEU A 416 -18.98 5.35 10.30
CA LEU A 416 -20.16 5.77 11.06
C LEU A 416 -20.23 5.07 12.43
N ARG A 417 -19.72 3.84 12.58
CA ARG A 417 -19.59 3.20 13.90
C ARG A 417 -18.65 3.98 14.81
N ARG A 418 -17.51 4.44 14.29
CA ARG A 418 -16.56 5.23 15.09
C ARG A 418 -17.15 6.57 15.51
N LEU A 419 -17.79 7.27 14.57
CA LEU A 419 -18.49 8.51 14.88
C LEU A 419 -19.64 8.32 15.89
N ALA A 420 -20.26 7.13 15.93
CA ALA A 420 -21.28 6.81 16.92
C ALA A 420 -20.72 6.80 18.34
N MET A 421 -19.46 6.39 18.46
CA MET A 421 -18.78 6.16 19.73
C MET A 421 -17.92 7.36 20.17
N CYS A 422 -17.81 8.40 19.34
CA CYS A 422 -17.04 9.59 19.68
C CYS A 422 -17.80 10.51 20.66
N PRO A 423 -17.11 11.45 21.33
CA PRO A 423 -17.77 12.47 22.14
C PRO A 423 -18.82 13.25 21.34
N GLN A 424 -19.92 13.67 21.99
CA GLN A 424 -21.00 14.43 21.33
C GLN A 424 -20.53 15.74 20.69
N SER A 425 -19.49 16.38 21.23
CA SER A 425 -18.87 17.56 20.61
C SER A 425 -18.29 17.25 19.23
N ALA A 426 -17.51 16.17 19.12
CA ALA A 426 -16.91 15.74 17.86
C ALA A 426 -17.95 15.30 16.83
N HIS A 427 -19.03 14.63 17.28
CA HIS A 427 -20.15 14.28 16.40
C HIS A 427 -20.84 15.52 15.82
N ARG A 428 -21.16 16.51 16.66
CA ARG A 428 -21.79 17.77 16.23
C ARG A 428 -20.90 18.56 15.28
N GLU A 429 -19.59 18.54 15.51
CA GLU A 429 -18.62 19.18 14.66
C GLU A 429 -18.55 18.52 13.28
N ALA A 430 -18.43 17.19 13.22
CA ALA A 430 -18.49 16.46 11.95
C ALA A 430 -19.76 16.79 11.17
N LEU A 431 -20.93 16.81 11.83
CA LEU A 431 -22.19 17.19 11.21
C LEU A 431 -22.20 18.63 10.70
N ARG A 432 -21.63 19.57 11.47
CA ARG A 432 -21.49 20.96 11.04
C ARG A 432 -20.61 21.06 9.79
N THR A 433 -19.46 20.40 9.80
CA THR A 433 -18.53 20.41 8.66
C THR A 433 -19.17 19.83 7.41
N VAL A 434 -19.89 18.71 7.51
CA VAL A 434 -20.60 18.14 6.34
C VAL A 434 -21.69 19.10 5.83
N LYS A 435 -22.41 19.79 6.72
CA LYS A 435 -23.39 20.83 6.31
C LYS A 435 -22.71 22.03 5.62
N GLU A 436 -21.52 22.43 6.06
CA GLU A 436 -20.75 23.48 5.40
C GLU A 436 -20.27 23.03 4.01
N VAL A 437 -19.81 21.78 3.89
CA VAL A 437 -19.50 21.18 2.58
C VAL A 437 -20.75 21.16 1.70
N GLN A 438 -21.91 20.75 2.20
CA GLN A 438 -23.18 20.77 1.46
C GLN A 438 -23.56 22.18 1.00
N ALA A 439 -23.50 23.17 1.88
CA ALA A 439 -23.82 24.56 1.54
C ALA A 439 -22.91 25.08 0.44
N LYS A 440 -21.62 24.72 0.45
CA LYS A 440 -20.66 25.15 -0.56
C LYS A 440 -20.68 24.30 -1.83
N ALA A 441 -21.02 23.01 -1.75
CA ALA A 441 -21.15 22.13 -2.91
C ALA A 441 -22.25 22.64 -3.87
N SER A 442 -23.31 23.27 -3.32
CA SER A 442 -24.32 23.97 -4.12
C SER A 442 -23.77 25.10 -5.01
N LEU A 443 -22.56 25.60 -4.71
CA LEU A 443 -21.84 26.60 -5.49
C LEU A 443 -20.97 25.97 -6.61
N GLY A 444 -20.83 24.65 -6.61
CA GLY A 444 -20.63 23.87 -7.83
C GLY A 444 -19.46 22.88 -7.88
N PHE A 445 -18.84 22.49 -6.76
CA PHE A 445 -17.85 21.40 -6.74
C PHE A 445 -18.50 20.02 -6.51
N SER A 446 -17.79 18.96 -6.89
CA SER A 446 -18.28 17.58 -6.74
C SER A 446 -17.97 17.00 -5.36
N VAL A 447 -18.79 16.06 -4.89
CA VAL A 447 -18.55 15.38 -3.62
C VAL A 447 -18.57 13.87 -3.84
N VAL A 448 -17.59 13.18 -3.27
CA VAL A 448 -17.54 11.72 -3.19
C VAL A 448 -17.53 11.34 -1.73
N ALA A 449 -18.28 10.33 -1.30
CA ALA A 449 -18.18 9.81 0.06
C ALA A 449 -17.63 8.38 0.08
N VAL A 450 -16.73 8.10 1.01
CA VAL A 450 -16.24 6.75 1.32
C VAL A 450 -16.69 6.43 2.74
N LEU A 451 -17.72 5.57 2.83
CA LEU A 451 -18.48 5.38 4.06
C LEU A 451 -18.43 3.91 4.51
N ALA A 452 -17.92 3.68 5.72
CA ALA A 452 -18.14 2.43 6.43
C ALA A 452 -19.37 2.53 7.33
N CYS A 453 -20.38 1.70 7.06
CA CYS A 453 -21.65 1.72 7.78
C CYS A 453 -22.00 0.31 8.31
N PRO A 454 -22.23 0.16 9.62
CA PRO A 454 -22.83 -1.04 10.18
C PRO A 454 -24.19 -1.38 9.57
N THR A 455 -24.37 -2.67 9.25
CA THR A 455 -25.60 -3.19 8.64
C THR A 455 -26.86 -2.90 9.49
N ASP A 456 -26.72 -2.83 10.81
CA ASP A 456 -27.80 -2.56 11.78
C ASP A 456 -28.18 -1.07 11.93
N LEU A 457 -27.36 -0.15 11.41
CA LEU A 457 -27.60 1.29 11.51
C LEU A 457 -28.57 1.84 10.47
N ARG A 458 -28.85 1.11 9.38
CA ARG A 458 -29.88 1.49 8.39
C ARG A 458 -31.31 1.51 8.95
N LEU A 459 -31.55 0.98 10.15
CA LEU A 459 -32.89 0.66 10.67
C LEU A 459 -33.32 1.46 11.92
N LYS A 460 -32.54 2.43 12.41
CA LYS A 460 -32.87 3.16 13.65
C LYS A 460 -33.12 4.65 13.41
N ALA A 461 -34.40 5.01 13.38
CA ALA A 461 -34.86 6.39 13.45
C ALA A 461 -34.49 7.03 14.81
N SER A 462 -34.02 8.28 14.81
CA SER A 462 -33.71 9.21 15.93
C SER A 462 -32.27 9.30 16.47
N SER A 463 -31.26 8.73 15.81
CA SER A 463 -29.86 8.86 16.28
C SER A 463 -29.08 10.00 15.58
N PRO A 464 -28.09 10.63 16.24
CA PRO A 464 -27.21 11.61 15.59
C PRO A 464 -26.49 11.07 14.34
N LEU A 465 -26.28 9.75 14.28
CA LEU A 465 -25.74 9.05 13.11
C LEU A 465 -26.68 9.09 11.92
N GLU A 466 -27.97 8.88 12.17
CA GLU A 466 -28.98 8.94 11.13
C GLU A 466 -29.01 10.34 10.51
N SER A 467 -28.99 11.40 11.32
CA SER A 467 -28.91 12.76 10.82
C SER A 467 -27.66 13.01 9.96
N LEU A 468 -26.50 12.49 10.35
CA LEU A 468 -25.29 12.61 9.53
C LEU A 468 -25.42 11.82 8.22
N SER A 469 -25.93 10.60 8.29
CA SER A 469 -26.15 9.76 7.11
C SER A 469 -27.15 10.39 6.15
N GLN A 470 -28.25 10.96 6.66
CA GLN A 470 -29.24 11.69 5.86
C GLN A 470 -28.61 12.91 5.19
N VAL A 471 -27.78 13.68 5.90
CA VAL A 471 -27.09 14.82 5.29
C VAL A 471 -26.12 14.35 4.20
N LEU A 472 -25.34 13.29 4.45
CA LEU A 472 -24.42 12.70 3.46
C LEU A 472 -25.17 12.23 2.21
N PHE A 473 -26.30 11.55 2.35
CA PHE A 473 -27.11 11.05 1.23
C PHE A 473 -28.02 12.10 0.58
N ALA A 474 -28.27 13.22 1.24
CA ALA A 474 -29.08 14.32 0.71
C ALA A 474 -28.25 15.40 0.00
N LEU A 475 -26.93 15.19 -0.17
CA LEU A 475 -26.14 16.03 -1.06
C LEU A 475 -26.45 15.63 -2.51
N ASP A 476 -27.07 16.55 -3.26
CA ASP A 476 -27.48 16.33 -4.65
C ASP A 476 -26.33 15.94 -5.61
N SER A 477 -25.08 16.22 -5.24
CA SER A 477 -23.86 15.92 -6.01
C SER A 477 -22.99 14.80 -5.43
N VAL A 478 -23.49 14.05 -4.44
CA VAL A 478 -22.71 12.98 -3.79
C VAL A 478 -22.77 11.67 -4.56
N VAL A 479 -21.59 11.05 -4.71
CA VAL A 479 -21.43 9.67 -5.14
C VAL A 479 -20.72 8.87 -4.07
N ASP A 480 -21.24 7.70 -3.72
CA ASP A 480 -20.81 6.96 -2.53
C ASP A 480 -20.09 5.64 -2.84
N PHE A 481 -19.01 5.37 -2.10
CA PHE A 481 -18.51 4.02 -1.84
C PHE A 481 -19.08 3.52 -0.53
N PHE A 482 -20.10 2.67 -0.62
CA PHE A 482 -20.72 2.04 0.55
C PHE A 482 -19.97 0.79 0.98
N LEU A 483 -19.52 0.75 2.22
CA LEU A 483 -18.83 -0.40 2.81
C LEU A 483 -19.65 -0.88 4.01
N GLU A 484 -20.41 -1.96 3.83
CA GLU A 484 -21.12 -2.59 4.95
C GLU A 484 -20.11 -3.29 5.89
N ASP A 485 -20.11 -2.87 7.15
CA ASP A 485 -19.39 -3.59 8.20
C ASP A 485 -20.26 -4.78 8.68
N PRO A 486 -19.75 -6.03 8.62
CA PRO A 486 -20.49 -7.22 9.02
C PRO A 486 -20.77 -7.34 10.52
N GLY A 487 -20.24 -6.45 11.37
CA GLY A 487 -20.75 -6.22 12.73
C GLY A 487 -20.92 -7.47 13.60
N GLN A 488 -19.88 -8.28 13.78
CA GLN A 488 -19.95 -9.46 14.66
C GLN A 488 -18.65 -9.75 15.42
N LEU A 489 -18.17 -8.89 16.32
CA LEU A 489 -17.32 -9.32 17.45
C LEU A 489 -17.25 -8.32 18.62
N GLY A 490 -17.27 -8.86 19.84
CA GLY A 490 -17.27 -8.09 21.09
C GLY A 490 -15.89 -7.66 21.61
N CYS A 491 -14.78 -8.14 21.04
CA CYS A 491 -13.44 -7.91 21.58
C CYS A 491 -12.72 -6.65 21.05
N CYS A 492 -13.23 -6.01 19.98
CA CYS A 492 -12.59 -4.87 19.32
C CYS A 492 -13.56 -3.71 19.03
N ARG A 493 -14.58 -3.50 19.89
CA ARG A 493 -15.70 -2.59 19.61
C ARG A 493 -15.30 -1.14 19.27
N ASP A 494 -14.16 -0.64 19.74
CA ASP A 494 -13.78 0.77 19.55
C ASP A 494 -13.03 1.09 18.23
N PHE A 495 -12.55 0.07 17.52
CA PHE A 495 -11.78 0.26 16.29
C PHE A 495 -12.20 -0.82 15.30
N ASP A 496 -13.10 -0.45 14.40
CA ASP A 496 -13.56 -1.29 13.31
C ASP A 496 -12.44 -1.38 12.25
N LEU A 497 -11.38 -2.14 12.58
CA LEU A 497 -10.14 -2.21 11.81
C LEU A 497 -10.34 -2.84 10.43
N ALA A 498 -11.28 -3.79 10.32
CA ALA A 498 -11.64 -4.40 9.05
C ALA A 498 -12.26 -3.36 8.10
N ALA A 499 -13.13 -2.47 8.61
CA ALA A 499 -13.62 -1.35 7.82
C ALA A 499 -12.53 -0.32 7.50
N GLU A 500 -11.56 -0.07 8.39
CA GLU A 500 -10.42 0.80 8.04
C GLU A 500 -9.61 0.23 6.86
N ALA A 501 -9.36 -1.09 6.86
CA ALA A 501 -8.68 -1.76 5.73
C ALA A 501 -9.54 -1.72 4.47
N ALA A 502 -10.86 -1.83 4.61
CA ALA A 502 -11.78 -1.59 3.54
C ALA A 502 -11.61 -0.17 3.02
N ILE A 503 -11.87 0.89 3.80
CA ILE A 503 -11.73 2.31 3.40
C ILE A 503 -10.43 2.60 2.67
N LYS A 504 -9.29 2.09 3.18
CA LYS A 504 -7.99 2.23 2.50
C LYS A 504 -8.03 1.71 1.05
N SER A 505 -8.68 0.58 0.84
CA SER A 505 -8.83 -0.06 -0.48
C SER A 505 -9.75 0.75 -1.41
N ALA A 506 -10.82 1.38 -0.91
CA ALA A 506 -11.65 2.34 -1.67
C ALA A 506 -10.82 3.53 -2.13
N LEU A 507 -10.07 4.15 -1.22
CA LEU A 507 -9.25 5.32 -1.53
C LEU A 507 -8.19 4.97 -2.57
N ASN A 508 -7.53 3.82 -2.41
CA ASN A 508 -6.58 3.29 -3.38
C ASN A 508 -7.23 3.06 -4.76
N CYS A 509 -8.44 2.48 -4.80
CA CYS A 509 -9.20 2.24 -6.02
C CYS A 509 -9.61 3.56 -6.69
N PHE A 510 -10.11 4.52 -5.91
CA PHE A 510 -10.53 5.83 -6.37
C PHE A 510 -9.35 6.61 -6.96
N SER A 511 -8.26 6.75 -6.22
CA SER A 511 -7.09 7.53 -6.65
C SER A 511 -6.36 6.88 -7.83
N SER A 512 -6.20 5.56 -7.81
CA SER A 512 -5.58 4.84 -8.93
C SER A 512 -6.46 4.86 -10.16
N GLY A 513 -7.76 4.60 -10.00
CA GLY A 513 -8.70 4.60 -11.11
C GLY A 513 -8.83 5.97 -11.77
N ALA A 514 -8.89 7.05 -10.99
CA ALA A 514 -8.88 8.41 -11.52
C ALA A 514 -7.63 8.71 -12.36
N ASN A 515 -6.46 8.23 -11.94
CA ASN A 515 -5.20 8.41 -12.70
C ASN A 515 -5.09 7.48 -13.91
N ILE A 516 -5.60 6.23 -13.82
CA ILE A 516 -5.68 5.30 -14.95
C ILE A 516 -6.55 5.88 -16.06
N LEU A 517 -7.74 6.40 -15.71
CA LEU A 517 -8.65 7.08 -16.64
C LEU A 517 -8.09 8.39 -17.24
N ASN A 518 -6.99 8.90 -16.68
CA ASN A 518 -6.22 10.03 -17.22
C ASN A 518 -4.94 9.60 -17.95
N GLY A 519 -4.83 8.32 -18.32
CA GLY A 519 -3.73 7.81 -19.14
C GLY A 519 -2.37 7.84 -18.45
N LYS A 520 -2.32 7.78 -17.11
CA LYS A 520 -1.06 7.72 -16.33
C LYS A 520 -0.43 6.33 -16.28
N VAL A 521 -1.08 5.34 -16.90
CA VAL A 521 -0.69 3.94 -16.94
C VAL A 521 -0.72 3.44 -18.39
N PHE A 522 0.22 2.57 -18.74
CA PHE A 522 0.20 1.80 -19.99
C PHE A 522 0.19 0.30 -19.65
N GLY A 523 -0.77 -0.44 -20.16
CA GLY A 523 -1.11 -1.78 -19.67
C GLY A 523 -1.46 -1.68 -18.18
N ASN A 524 -0.56 -2.18 -17.34
CA ASN A 524 -0.57 -1.97 -15.89
C ASN A 524 0.77 -1.46 -15.35
N VAL A 525 1.58 -0.76 -16.14
CA VAL A 525 2.82 -0.12 -15.67
C VAL A 525 2.65 1.40 -15.56
N MET A 526 3.18 2.00 -14.49
CA MET A 526 3.20 3.45 -14.30
C MET A 526 4.10 4.09 -15.34
N ILE A 527 3.58 5.01 -16.15
CA ILE A 527 4.39 5.67 -17.18
C ILE A 527 4.77 7.11 -16.81
N ASP A 528 4.22 7.71 -15.76
CA ASP A 528 4.61 9.08 -15.33
C ASP A 528 5.51 9.07 -14.08
N VAL A 529 6.39 8.08 -14.01
CA VAL A 529 7.35 7.90 -12.91
C VAL A 529 8.38 9.03 -12.92
N ARG A 530 8.60 9.67 -11.77
CA ARG A 530 9.73 10.61 -11.57
C ARG A 530 11.02 9.84 -11.34
N ILE A 531 12.08 10.19 -12.07
CA ILE A 531 13.36 9.49 -11.98
C ILE A 531 14.20 10.19 -10.91
N SER A 532 13.93 9.87 -9.65
CA SER A 532 14.64 10.46 -8.54
C SER A 532 15.80 9.63 -8.04
N ASN A 533 15.94 8.35 -8.40
CA ASN A 533 17.08 7.55 -7.98
C ASN A 533 17.46 6.50 -9.03
N LYS A 534 18.57 5.79 -8.81
CA LYS A 534 19.06 4.73 -9.70
C LYS A 534 18.00 3.64 -9.95
N LYS A 535 17.23 3.26 -8.92
CA LYS A 535 16.16 2.26 -9.03
C LYS A 535 15.05 2.74 -9.97
N LEU A 536 14.67 4.00 -9.88
CA LEU A 536 13.62 4.60 -10.72
C LEU A 536 14.11 4.87 -12.15
N LEU A 537 15.41 5.16 -12.36
CA LEU A 537 16.01 5.20 -13.69
C LEU A 537 15.97 3.82 -14.37
N GLU A 538 16.34 2.77 -13.64
CA GLU A 538 16.26 1.39 -14.14
C GLU A 538 14.81 0.99 -14.42
N ARG A 539 13.87 1.39 -13.56
CA ARG A 539 12.43 1.16 -13.77
C ARG A 539 11.93 1.88 -15.03
N ALA A 540 12.25 3.17 -15.19
CA ALA A 540 11.90 3.96 -16.36
C ALA A 540 12.43 3.31 -17.65
N THR A 541 13.70 2.88 -17.64
CA THR A 541 14.33 2.15 -18.75
C THR A 541 13.57 0.87 -19.08
N LYS A 542 13.24 0.05 -18.09
CA LYS A 542 12.47 -1.19 -18.28
C LYS A 542 11.06 -0.95 -18.83
N ILE A 543 10.41 0.11 -18.39
CA ILE A 543 9.10 0.49 -18.93
C ILE A 543 9.24 0.86 -20.41
N VAL A 544 10.23 1.67 -20.79
CA VAL A 544 10.46 2.01 -22.19
C VAL A 544 10.76 0.76 -23.03
N MET A 545 11.61 -0.15 -22.54
CA MET A 545 11.86 -1.44 -23.21
C MET A 545 10.56 -2.21 -23.47
N MET A 546 9.71 -2.33 -22.44
CA MET A 546 8.47 -3.09 -22.50
C MET A 546 7.44 -2.44 -23.44
N VAL A 547 7.29 -1.12 -23.38
CA VAL A 547 6.25 -0.38 -24.11
C VAL A 547 6.64 -0.15 -25.56
N ALA A 548 7.91 0.19 -25.82
CA ALA A 548 8.42 0.43 -27.16
C ALA A 548 8.93 -0.83 -27.87
N GLU A 549 8.96 -1.97 -27.16
CA GLU A 549 9.49 -3.26 -27.66
C GLU A 549 10.94 -3.15 -28.18
N VAL A 550 11.76 -2.33 -27.52
CA VAL A 550 13.17 -2.12 -27.85
C VAL A 550 14.10 -2.77 -26.84
N ASP A 551 15.36 -2.95 -27.22
CA ASP A 551 16.38 -3.41 -26.29
C ASP A 551 16.68 -2.38 -25.19
N ARG A 552 17.40 -2.81 -24.15
CA ARG A 552 17.74 -1.96 -23.01
C ARG A 552 18.54 -0.72 -23.41
N MET A 553 19.38 -0.83 -24.45
CA MET A 553 20.26 0.26 -24.86
C MET A 553 19.46 1.38 -25.51
N ALA A 554 18.61 1.05 -26.49
CA ALA A 554 17.74 2.01 -27.15
C ALA A 554 16.77 2.68 -26.16
N ALA A 555 16.25 1.91 -25.20
CA ALA A 555 15.40 2.44 -24.14
C ALA A 555 16.14 3.45 -23.24
N LEU A 556 17.32 3.07 -22.75
CA LEU A 556 18.13 3.92 -21.87
C LEU A 556 18.59 5.19 -22.57
N GLU A 557 19.04 5.06 -23.83
CA GLU A 557 19.42 6.21 -24.65
C GLU A 557 18.25 7.18 -24.82
N SER A 558 17.04 6.67 -25.11
CA SER A 558 15.85 7.50 -25.25
C SER A 558 15.51 8.24 -23.95
N VAL A 559 15.63 7.56 -22.79
CA VAL A 559 15.46 8.21 -21.47
C VAL A 559 16.51 9.30 -21.26
N MET A 560 17.78 9.02 -21.52
CA MET A 560 18.88 10.00 -21.36
C MET A 560 18.71 11.21 -22.28
N ARG A 561 18.29 11.00 -23.52
CA ARG A 561 17.95 12.08 -24.47
C ARG A 561 16.87 13.00 -23.92
N VAL A 562 15.79 12.46 -23.36
CA VAL A 562 14.71 13.26 -22.74
C VAL A 562 15.19 14.02 -21.51
N LEU A 563 16.10 13.43 -20.73
CA LEU A 563 16.77 14.09 -19.61
C LEU A 563 17.84 15.11 -20.06
N GLY A 564 18.19 15.14 -21.35
CA GLY A 564 19.26 15.95 -21.91
C GLY A 564 20.65 15.56 -21.39
N VAL A 565 20.81 14.35 -20.87
CA VAL A 565 22.12 13.79 -20.50
C VAL A 565 22.73 13.23 -21.78
N GLY A 566 23.97 13.64 -22.08
CA GLY A 566 24.61 13.46 -23.39
C GLY A 566 24.58 12.01 -23.90
N HIS A 567 24.66 11.86 -25.23
CA HIS A 567 24.70 10.55 -25.90
C HIS A 567 25.75 9.64 -25.26
N LEU A 568 25.37 8.40 -24.99
CA LEU A 568 26.32 7.30 -24.96
C LEU A 568 27.01 7.31 -26.32
N ASP A 569 28.32 7.58 -26.38
CA ASP A 569 29.03 7.57 -27.65
C ASP A 569 28.86 6.18 -28.28
N GLY A 570 28.03 6.11 -29.34
CA GLY A 570 27.73 4.86 -30.02
C GLY A 570 28.98 4.18 -30.57
N ARG A 571 30.10 4.91 -30.76
CA ARG A 571 31.39 4.30 -31.09
C ARG A 571 32.04 3.62 -29.90
N ALA A 572 32.05 4.24 -28.72
CA ALA A 572 32.58 3.64 -27.49
C ALA A 572 31.79 2.37 -27.11
N LEU A 573 30.47 2.39 -27.32
CA LEU A 573 29.59 1.30 -26.96
C LEU A 573 29.63 0.12 -27.96
N ARG A 574 29.66 0.41 -29.27
CA ARG A 574 29.87 -0.61 -30.32
C ARG A 574 31.26 -1.23 -30.22
N ALA A 575 32.28 -0.46 -29.83
CA ALA A 575 33.62 -0.99 -29.56
C ALA A 575 33.65 -1.93 -28.34
N LEU A 576 32.81 -1.70 -27.32
CA LEU A 576 32.68 -2.57 -26.15
C LEU A 576 31.89 -3.86 -26.44
N GLN A 577 30.77 -3.77 -27.17
CA GLN A 577 30.04 -4.95 -27.66
C GLN A 577 30.92 -5.83 -28.56
N ALA A 578 31.72 -5.21 -29.44
CA ALA A 578 32.68 -5.92 -30.28
C ALA A 578 33.82 -6.59 -29.47
N LYS A 579 34.13 -6.12 -28.26
CA LYS A 579 35.22 -6.64 -27.42
C LYS A 579 34.77 -7.69 -26.40
N HIS A 580 33.49 -7.70 -25.99
CA HIS A 580 32.98 -8.53 -24.90
C HIS A 580 31.72 -9.37 -25.23
N GLY A 581 31.17 -9.29 -26.45
CA GLY A 581 30.00 -10.06 -26.88
C GLY A 581 28.65 -9.51 -26.39
N GLU A 582 27.54 -10.20 -26.68
CA GLU A 582 26.16 -9.77 -26.35
C GLU A 582 25.85 -9.70 -24.83
N ALA A 583 26.75 -10.18 -23.98
CA ALA A 583 26.57 -10.25 -22.53
C ALA A 583 27.25 -9.08 -21.77
N VAL A 584 27.30 -7.87 -22.35
CA VAL A 584 27.76 -6.69 -21.62
C VAL A 584 26.63 -6.18 -20.74
N ASP A 585 26.81 -6.29 -19.42
CA ASP A 585 25.98 -5.57 -18.44
C ASP A 585 26.21 -4.06 -18.61
N PRO A 586 25.24 -3.28 -19.13
CA PRO A 586 25.45 -1.86 -19.35
C PRO A 586 25.42 -1.04 -18.04
N SER A 587 25.27 -1.70 -16.88
CA SER A 587 25.53 -1.08 -15.57
C SER A 587 27.01 -0.69 -15.38
N ILE A 588 27.91 -1.16 -16.26
CA ILE A 588 29.35 -1.07 -16.06
C ILE A 588 29.97 0.29 -16.39
N HIS A 589 29.36 1.21 -17.15
CA HIS A 589 29.97 2.54 -17.37
C HIS A 589 28.96 3.69 -17.49
N PHE A 590 28.25 3.98 -16.39
CA PHE A 590 27.91 5.38 -16.09
C PHE A 590 29.07 5.97 -15.30
N SER A 591 29.55 7.16 -15.66
CA SER A 591 30.29 7.93 -14.67
C SER A 591 29.34 8.22 -13.50
N SER A 592 29.86 8.27 -12.27
CA SER A 592 29.04 8.67 -11.11
C SER A 592 28.40 10.05 -11.34
N GLN A 593 29.00 10.90 -12.17
CA GLN A 593 28.48 12.20 -12.57
C GLN A 593 27.27 12.11 -13.50
N ASP A 594 27.28 11.22 -14.50
CA ASP A 594 26.15 11.05 -15.43
C ASP A 594 24.92 10.48 -14.71
N LEU A 595 25.13 9.50 -13.82
CA LEU A 595 24.05 8.95 -12.99
C LEU A 595 23.44 10.05 -12.10
N GLN A 596 24.28 10.87 -11.48
CA GLN A 596 23.81 11.99 -10.65
C GLN A 596 23.04 13.01 -11.51
N LEU A 597 23.53 13.34 -12.70
CA LEU A 597 22.85 14.26 -13.60
C LEU A 597 21.50 13.72 -14.08
N CYS A 598 21.40 12.42 -14.38
CA CYS A 598 20.13 11.77 -14.69
C CYS A 598 19.14 11.90 -13.53
N ILE A 599 19.60 11.71 -12.30
CA ILE A 599 18.79 11.82 -11.08
C ILE A 599 18.33 13.27 -10.85
N ASP A 600 19.25 14.24 -10.91
CA ASP A 600 18.95 15.65 -10.65
C ASP A 600 17.90 16.18 -11.64
N ARG A 601 18.07 15.86 -12.93
CA ARG A 601 17.12 16.27 -13.98
C ARG A 601 15.84 15.45 -13.96
N GLY A 602 15.95 14.15 -13.71
CA GLY A 602 14.82 13.22 -13.65
C GLY A 602 13.86 13.49 -12.50
N SER A 603 14.35 14.10 -11.42
CA SER A 603 13.52 14.54 -10.28
C SER A 603 12.66 15.77 -10.62
N ALA A 604 13.14 16.62 -11.55
CA ALA A 604 12.48 17.87 -11.95
C ALA A 604 11.56 17.69 -13.17
N LEU A 605 11.90 16.78 -14.07
CA LEU A 605 11.16 16.55 -15.31
C LEU A 605 9.95 15.63 -15.10
N ARG A 606 8.87 15.92 -15.82
CA ARG A 606 7.66 15.11 -15.90
C ARG A 606 7.58 14.41 -17.25
N ARG A 607 6.82 13.32 -17.34
CA ARG A 607 6.58 12.61 -18.60
C ARG A 607 7.88 12.22 -19.32
N VAL A 608 8.91 11.82 -18.56
CA VAL A 608 10.18 11.37 -19.14
C VAL A 608 9.98 10.07 -19.92
N VAL A 609 9.31 9.09 -19.31
CA VAL A 609 9.06 7.77 -19.92
C VAL A 609 8.16 7.86 -21.16
N PRO A 610 7.02 8.56 -21.18
CA PRO A 610 6.18 8.65 -22.38
C PRO A 610 6.92 9.31 -23.53
N ALA A 611 7.69 10.38 -23.27
CA ALA A 611 8.50 11.02 -24.30
C ALA A 611 9.60 10.08 -24.82
N ALA A 612 10.24 9.33 -23.92
CA ALA A 612 11.25 8.34 -24.29
C ALA A 612 10.65 7.19 -25.12
N VAL A 613 9.41 6.77 -24.85
CA VAL A 613 8.69 5.80 -25.68
C VAL A 613 8.46 6.34 -27.09
N LEU A 614 8.05 7.60 -27.25
CA LEU A 614 7.86 8.21 -28.58
C LEU A 614 9.16 8.28 -29.39
N LEU A 615 10.27 8.58 -28.72
CA LEU A 615 11.60 8.54 -29.36
C LEU A 615 12.02 7.12 -29.71
N ALA A 616 11.87 6.17 -28.78
CA ALA A 616 12.29 4.78 -28.96
C ALA A 616 11.50 4.05 -30.05
N THR A 617 10.21 4.38 -30.20
CA THR A 617 9.35 3.84 -31.28
C THR A 617 9.55 4.54 -32.62
N GLY A 618 10.37 5.60 -32.69
CA GLY A 618 10.57 6.41 -33.89
C GLY A 618 9.36 7.25 -34.29
N ARG A 619 8.36 7.39 -33.42
CA ARG A 619 7.18 8.24 -33.64
C ARG A 619 7.52 9.73 -33.61
N CYS A 620 8.58 10.09 -32.87
CA CYS A 620 9.16 11.43 -32.86
C CYS A 620 10.68 11.31 -33.04
N ALA A 621 11.27 12.23 -33.80
CA ALA A 621 12.72 12.28 -33.99
C ALA A 621 13.41 13.05 -32.85
N GLU A 622 12.75 14.12 -32.38
CA GLU A 622 13.31 15.08 -31.43
C GLU A 622 12.55 15.14 -30.10
N VAL A 623 13.27 15.49 -29.02
CA VAL A 623 12.67 15.60 -27.68
C VAL A 623 11.59 16.68 -27.63
N GLY A 624 11.78 17.79 -28.35
CA GLY A 624 10.79 18.87 -28.45
C GLY A 624 9.48 18.39 -29.05
N GLU A 625 9.55 17.71 -30.19
CA GLU A 625 8.40 17.11 -30.88
C GLU A 625 7.66 16.10 -29.98
N ALA A 626 8.39 15.24 -29.27
CA ALA A 626 7.79 14.28 -28.35
C ALA A 626 7.02 14.97 -27.21
N ARG A 627 7.55 16.08 -26.67
CA ARG A 627 6.89 16.85 -25.60
C ARG A 627 5.65 17.57 -26.11
N GLU A 628 5.74 18.23 -27.25
CA GLU A 628 4.61 18.92 -27.90
C GLU A 628 3.50 17.93 -28.24
N THR A 629 3.85 16.75 -28.76
CA THR A 629 2.92 15.65 -29.00
C THR A 629 2.17 15.29 -27.72
N LEU A 630 2.88 14.99 -26.63
CA LEU A 630 2.23 14.63 -25.36
C LEU A 630 1.34 15.74 -24.80
N GLU A 631 1.71 17.01 -24.98
CA GLU A 631 0.87 18.14 -24.55
C GLU A 631 -0.38 18.30 -25.40
N PHE A 632 -0.23 18.19 -26.72
CA PHE A 632 -1.34 18.31 -27.65
C PHE A 632 -2.38 17.21 -27.45
N TRP A 633 -1.95 15.96 -27.37
CA TRP A 633 -2.84 14.80 -27.33
C TRP A 633 -3.50 14.60 -25.95
N GLN A 634 -2.85 15.03 -24.87
CA GLN A 634 -3.44 14.98 -23.52
C GLN A 634 -4.39 16.14 -23.25
N ASP A 635 -4.44 17.16 -24.12
CA ASP A 635 -5.41 18.23 -24.00
C ASP A 635 -6.83 17.65 -24.18
N PRO A 636 -7.73 17.83 -23.19
CA PRO A 636 -9.10 17.36 -23.27
C PRO A 636 -9.85 17.90 -24.50
N SER A 637 -9.49 19.11 -24.97
CA SER A 637 -10.08 19.72 -26.17
C SER A 637 -9.69 19.01 -27.47
N ASN A 638 -8.60 18.24 -27.47
CA ASN A 638 -8.10 17.46 -28.60
C ASN A 638 -8.48 15.97 -28.50
N GLY A 639 -9.48 15.64 -27.70
CA GLY A 639 -9.99 14.27 -27.52
C GLY A 639 -9.24 13.44 -26.48
N GLY A 640 -8.25 14.01 -25.77
CA GLY A 640 -7.63 13.39 -24.58
C GLY A 640 -7.05 12.00 -24.81
N ARG A 641 -6.21 11.83 -25.84
CA ARG A 641 -5.58 10.56 -26.18
C ARG A 641 -4.51 10.15 -25.17
N THR A 642 -4.45 8.85 -24.90
CA THR A 642 -3.45 8.22 -24.04
C THR A 642 -2.17 7.92 -24.83
N LEU A 643 -1.07 7.59 -24.12
CA LEU A 643 0.16 7.13 -24.77
C LEU A 643 -0.09 5.89 -25.65
N ARG A 644 -1.03 5.02 -25.25
CA ARG A 644 -1.40 3.85 -26.04
C ARG A 644 -2.00 4.22 -27.38
N ASP A 645 -2.90 5.18 -27.41
CA ASP A 645 -3.53 5.62 -28.66
C ASP A 645 -2.50 6.17 -29.65
N ILE A 646 -1.43 6.78 -29.16
CA ILE A 646 -0.34 7.33 -29.97
C ILE A 646 0.60 6.22 -30.47
N VAL A 647 0.93 5.24 -29.62
CA VAL A 647 1.87 4.16 -29.98
C VAL A 647 1.23 3.11 -30.89
N LYS A 648 -0.05 2.76 -30.63
CA LYS A 648 -0.78 1.74 -31.39
C LYS A 648 -1.54 2.26 -32.62
N GLY A 649 -1.92 3.54 -32.64
CA GLY A 649 -2.48 4.20 -33.82
C GLY A 649 -1.41 4.47 -34.87
#